data_AF-A0A9D7D9H3-F1
#
_entry.id   AF-A0A9D7D9H3-F1
#
_cell.length_a   1.000
_cell.length_b   1.000
_cell.length_c   1.000
_cell.angle_alpha   90.00
_cell.angle_beta   90.00
_cell.angle_gamma   90.00
#
_symmetry.space_group_name_H-M   'P 1'
#
loop_
_entity.id
_entity.type
_entity.pdbx_description
1 polymer ?
#
loop_
_entity_poly.entity_id
_entity_poly.type
_entity_poly.pdbx_seq_one_letter_code
_entity_poly.pdbx_strand_id
1 'polypeptide(L)'
;MASMPHEPLHVVPNVVSCDHAEPCGGCPLIALTYAEQLAHKGRRVEETCARYQTFDAQVDAVLGAEAITGYRTRAKLVVGAGGRIGLFAKGGTHQLVDIPGCRVLSAPIARVVDLLRTTTLAAERSGGIMAPSASTAHGALRAIDVRDIQPPGGAAATATAILLTLVLERRRVHDLDRFREAATELMAKEPSIRGVAASLHDGESPQILGDELVVLAGVTSLVDRVGLSSHHASHGAFVQAHRDQTGKVHRILTEAIGALGPAPRVLDLYGGAGAISMALGKMGAQVHLVEAFAPAVEQARAAAREQNIELTAEAENALVALRALAAAKRPFEAVVANPPRRGMSPLVRELIAVLGPSRIAYVSCDPDTLVRDLDHFARLGYRAGAVRPIDMIPLTEEVESVTILERGEATLPRVLHEEADILVVEKSAHEPTVPQGEYLSSLMTRVRRLPNAERATPVHRLDVGTSGLVLFVRTPESAPMWANGASCRRVYLAAVRGVPPMKGAVTRDLRENGVRYPARTRYRRLAALGGHGMIRAVPEVPRTHQVRRHLAAAGHPILGDDRYGHGPTNRYFEERHTLDRTFLHCVRLELTHPQSGARLVVEAPLPGDLCTVLHRLGGSETLRFLEQKNALGGFTSMPPPPTESESEADSPLDIEFGTPTLRPEPITGDDT
;
A
#
# COMPACT_ATOMS: atom_id res chain seq x y z
N MET A 1 -11.09 35.42 -8.23
CA MET A 1 -10.08 34.75 -9.09
C MET A 1 -8.87 35.66 -9.16
N ALA A 2 -7.87 35.42 -8.32
CA ALA A 2 -6.56 36.05 -8.45
C ALA A 2 -5.60 34.90 -8.80
N SER A 3 -5.01 34.94 -9.99
CA SER A 3 -4.02 33.96 -10.42
C SER A 3 -2.81 34.06 -9.50
N MET A 4 -2.42 32.95 -8.86
CA MET A 4 -1.13 32.89 -8.19
C MET A 4 -0.04 33.12 -9.24
N PRO A 5 0.96 33.98 -8.97
CA PRO A 5 2.07 34.16 -9.89
C PRO A 5 2.88 32.85 -9.94
N HIS A 6 3.00 32.28 -11.15
CA HIS A 6 4.00 31.27 -11.44
C HIS A 6 5.38 31.92 -11.33
N GLU A 7 6.02 31.78 -10.18
CA GLU A 7 7.43 32.11 -10.03
C GLU A 7 8.23 31.06 -10.85
N PRO A 8 9.08 31.48 -11.81
CA PRO A 8 9.81 30.55 -12.64
C PRO A 8 10.81 29.76 -11.77
N LEU A 9 10.61 28.44 -11.68
CA LEU A 9 11.57 27.50 -11.11
C LEU A 9 12.94 27.74 -11.78
N HIS A 10 13.94 28.13 -11.00
CA HIS A 10 15.33 28.06 -11.42
C HIS A 10 15.64 26.58 -11.75
N VAL A 11 15.61 26.23 -13.03
CA VAL A 11 16.00 24.91 -13.51
C VAL A 11 17.49 24.76 -13.25
N VAL A 12 17.85 24.02 -12.19
CA VAL A 12 19.24 23.64 -11.93
C VAL A 12 19.62 22.57 -12.97
N PRO A 13 20.44 22.88 -14.00
CA PRO A 13 20.75 21.94 -15.07
C PRO A 13 21.91 21.01 -14.69
N ASN A 14 21.99 20.60 -13.42
CA ASN A 14 23.14 19.85 -12.93
C ASN A 14 22.72 18.45 -12.51
N VAL A 15 23.16 17.47 -13.29
CA VAL A 15 23.29 16.08 -12.83
C VAL A 15 24.14 16.10 -11.56
N VAL A 16 23.68 15.43 -10.50
CA VAL A 16 24.40 15.39 -9.23
C VAL A 16 25.60 14.44 -9.36
N SER A 17 26.80 14.96 -9.19
CA SER A 17 28.02 14.14 -9.18
C SER A 17 28.26 13.47 -7.83
N CYS A 18 28.47 12.16 -7.83
CA CYS A 18 28.75 11.34 -6.66
C CYS A 18 29.71 10.20 -7.02
N ASP A 19 30.83 10.12 -6.31
CA ASP A 19 31.87 9.10 -6.53
C ASP A 19 31.37 7.67 -6.28
N HIS A 20 30.25 7.54 -5.56
CA HIS A 20 29.66 6.25 -5.16
C HIS A 20 28.47 5.83 -6.03
N ALA A 21 28.11 6.61 -7.06
CA ALA A 21 26.86 6.45 -7.81
C ALA A 21 26.69 5.06 -8.45
N GLU A 22 27.79 4.47 -8.93
CA GLU A 22 27.79 3.16 -9.55
C GLU A 22 27.47 2.03 -8.53
N PRO A 23 28.23 1.86 -7.43
CA PRO A 23 27.97 0.79 -6.46
C PRO A 23 26.81 1.05 -5.49
N CYS A 24 26.47 2.32 -5.20
CA CYS A 24 25.50 2.68 -4.18
C CYS A 24 24.04 2.49 -4.65
N GLY A 25 23.25 1.70 -3.94
CA GLY A 25 21.82 1.51 -4.23
C GLY A 25 20.89 2.67 -3.82
N GLY A 26 21.42 3.76 -3.27
CA GLY A 26 20.62 4.81 -2.65
C GLY A 26 19.96 5.81 -3.61
N CYS A 27 20.51 6.02 -4.80
CA CYS A 27 20.10 7.07 -5.73
C CYS A 27 20.02 6.54 -7.19
N PRO A 28 19.03 5.70 -7.53
CA PRO A 28 18.95 5.06 -8.85
C PRO A 28 18.79 6.05 -10.02
N LEU A 29 18.24 7.24 -9.79
CA LEU A 29 18.01 8.24 -10.83
C LEU A 29 19.11 9.33 -10.89
N ILE A 30 20.23 9.14 -10.18
CA ILE A 30 21.29 10.16 -10.04
C ILE A 30 21.91 10.60 -11.37
N ALA A 31 21.90 9.73 -12.39
CA ALA A 31 22.43 10.01 -13.71
C ALA A 31 21.52 10.91 -14.58
N LEU A 32 20.26 11.08 -14.18
CA LEU A 32 19.30 11.93 -14.89
C LEU A 32 19.39 13.38 -14.40
N THR A 33 19.16 14.34 -15.29
CA THR A 33 18.91 15.73 -14.89
C THR A 33 17.66 15.80 -14.01
N TYR A 34 17.55 16.81 -13.16
CA TYR A 34 16.42 16.87 -12.23
C TYR A 34 15.06 16.95 -12.95
N ALA A 35 14.99 17.67 -14.07
CA ALA A 35 13.79 17.72 -14.91
C ALA A 35 13.40 16.33 -15.46
N GLU A 36 14.38 15.53 -15.90
CA GLU A 36 14.13 14.15 -16.35
C GLU A 36 13.66 13.25 -15.21
N GLN A 37 14.15 13.44 -13.99
CA GLN A 37 13.68 12.73 -12.80
C GLN A 37 12.20 13.04 -12.52
N LEU A 38 11.81 14.31 -12.55
CA LEU A 38 10.42 14.72 -12.37
C LEU A 38 9.52 14.15 -13.47
N ALA A 39 9.97 14.21 -14.74
CA ALA A 39 9.23 13.62 -15.85
C ALA A 39 9.09 12.09 -15.72
N HIS A 40 10.13 11.40 -15.24
CA HIS A 40 10.08 9.97 -14.96
C HIS A 40 9.03 9.63 -13.88
N LYS A 41 9.02 10.37 -12.77
CA LYS A 41 8.04 10.20 -11.69
C LYS A 41 6.61 10.52 -12.17
N GLY A 42 6.44 11.57 -12.96
CA GLY A 42 5.16 11.96 -13.54
C GLY A 42 4.57 10.86 -14.41
N ARG A 43 5.36 10.35 -15.37
CA ARG A 43 4.95 9.22 -16.24
C ARG A 43 4.54 7.98 -15.44
N ARG A 44 5.27 7.65 -14.37
CA ARG A 44 4.90 6.50 -13.50
C ARG A 44 3.49 6.68 -12.91
N VAL A 45 3.14 7.87 -12.45
CA VAL A 45 1.81 8.17 -11.89
C VAL A 45 0.74 8.15 -12.99
N GLU A 46 1.01 8.77 -14.14
CA GLU A 46 0.12 8.78 -15.30
C GLU A 46 -0.18 7.36 -15.83
N GLU A 47 0.85 6.54 -16.00
CA GLU A 47 0.72 5.14 -16.45
C GLU A 47 -0.11 4.31 -15.47
N THR A 48 0.07 4.50 -14.16
CA THR A 48 -0.75 3.83 -13.15
C THR A 48 -2.21 4.29 -13.22
N CYS A 49 -2.47 5.61 -13.36
CA CYS A 49 -3.83 6.13 -13.53
C CYS A 49 -4.51 5.55 -14.77
N ALA A 50 -3.79 5.46 -15.90
CA ALA A 50 -4.31 4.95 -17.17
C ALA A 50 -4.75 3.47 -17.12
N ARG A 51 -4.30 2.68 -16.13
CA ARG A 51 -4.73 1.29 -15.92
C ARG A 51 -6.17 1.17 -15.41
N TYR A 52 -6.76 2.25 -14.91
CA TYR A 52 -8.11 2.28 -14.36
C TYR A 52 -9.02 3.07 -15.31
N GLN A 53 -9.79 2.35 -16.12
CA GLN A 53 -10.58 2.95 -17.22
C GLN A 53 -11.68 3.93 -16.76
N THR A 54 -12.12 3.81 -15.51
CA THR A 54 -13.11 4.67 -14.87
C THR A 54 -12.50 5.85 -14.11
N PHE A 55 -11.17 5.92 -14.04
CA PHE A 55 -10.46 6.99 -13.36
C PHE A 55 -10.12 8.11 -14.36
N ASP A 56 -10.69 9.29 -14.13
CA ASP A 56 -10.63 10.44 -15.04
C ASP A 56 -9.90 11.65 -14.44
N ALA A 57 -9.32 11.50 -13.25
CA ALA A 57 -8.66 12.60 -12.58
C ALA A 57 -7.35 12.98 -13.30
N GLN A 58 -7.12 14.30 -13.44
CA GLN A 58 -5.87 14.83 -13.97
C GLN A 58 -4.69 14.48 -13.06
N VAL A 59 -3.53 14.19 -13.64
CA VAL A 59 -2.26 14.15 -12.91
C VAL A 59 -1.55 15.49 -13.09
N ASP A 60 -1.30 16.19 -11.98
CA ASP A 60 -0.54 17.44 -12.01
C ASP A 60 0.95 17.18 -12.23
N ALA A 61 1.67 18.19 -12.71
CA ALA A 61 3.13 18.11 -12.79
C ALA A 61 3.74 17.84 -11.41
N VAL A 62 4.80 17.03 -11.37
CA VAL A 62 5.46 16.67 -10.10
C VAL A 62 6.02 17.90 -9.42
N LEU A 63 5.59 18.13 -8.18
CA LEU A 63 6.08 19.21 -7.34
C LEU A 63 7.52 18.92 -6.91
N GLY A 64 8.46 19.55 -7.62
CA GLY A 64 9.89 19.41 -7.38
C GLY A 64 10.37 19.99 -6.05
N ALA A 65 11.51 19.50 -5.59
CA ALA A 65 12.29 19.96 -4.46
C ALA A 65 13.23 21.09 -4.88
N GLU A 66 13.39 22.05 -3.98
CA GLU A 66 14.38 23.11 -4.14
C GLU A 66 15.79 22.55 -3.85
N ALA A 67 15.94 21.78 -2.77
CA ALA A 67 17.16 21.07 -2.43
C ALA A 67 17.10 19.60 -2.88
N ILE A 68 17.91 19.22 -3.87
CA ILE A 68 18.05 17.83 -4.34
C ILE A 68 19.26 17.11 -3.74
N THR A 69 20.04 17.82 -2.94
CA THR A 69 21.18 17.35 -2.14
C THR A 69 21.07 17.95 -0.73
N GLY A 70 21.68 17.33 0.28
CA GLY A 70 21.66 17.84 1.65
C GLY A 70 20.28 17.87 2.32
N TYR A 71 19.24 17.32 1.67
CA TYR A 71 17.86 17.39 2.14
C TYR A 71 17.50 16.33 3.17
N ARG A 72 18.28 15.24 3.24
CA ARG A 72 17.90 14.03 3.98
C ARG A 72 18.15 14.23 5.48
N THR A 73 17.08 14.35 6.24
CA THR A 73 17.10 14.63 7.69
C THR A 73 17.08 13.37 8.56
N ARG A 74 17.09 12.18 7.95
CA ARG A 74 17.28 10.92 8.66
C ARG A 74 18.04 9.89 7.81
N ALA A 75 19.03 9.24 8.41
CA ALA A 75 19.83 8.22 7.76
C ALA A 75 20.01 6.98 8.66
N LYS A 76 19.66 5.82 8.11
CA LYS A 76 19.97 4.50 8.67
C LYS A 76 21.13 3.92 7.86
N LEU A 77 22.29 3.76 8.48
CA LEU A 77 23.52 3.35 7.81
C LEU A 77 24.13 2.14 8.51
N VAL A 78 24.56 1.16 7.72
CA VAL A 78 25.25 -0.04 8.20
C VAL A 78 26.71 0.31 8.49
N VAL A 79 27.25 -0.23 9.58
CA VAL A 79 28.63 -0.05 10.00
C VAL A 79 29.41 -1.33 9.70
N GLY A 80 30.57 -1.20 9.08
CA GLY A 80 31.45 -2.32 8.75
C GLY A 80 32.91 -2.03 9.07
N ALA A 81 33.75 -3.06 8.88
CA ALA A 81 35.18 -3.03 9.16
C ALA A 81 35.91 -1.89 8.43
N GLY A 82 37.00 -1.40 9.01
CA GLY A 82 37.84 -0.35 8.44
C GLY A 82 37.22 1.05 8.50
N GLY A 83 36.30 1.31 9.45
CA GLY A 83 35.59 2.60 9.57
C GLY A 83 34.58 2.86 8.46
N ARG A 84 34.12 1.81 7.77
CA ARG A 84 33.17 1.90 6.66
C ARG A 84 31.75 2.08 7.19
N ILE A 85 31.03 3.06 6.68
CA ILE A 85 29.65 3.35 7.05
C ILE A 85 28.85 3.62 5.77
N GLY A 86 27.76 2.90 5.56
CA GLY A 86 27.01 3.09 4.33
C GLY A 86 25.80 2.20 4.12
N LEU A 87 25.58 1.83 2.86
CA LEU A 87 24.41 1.07 2.41
C LEU A 87 24.85 -0.23 1.75
N PHE A 88 23.94 -1.19 1.65
CA PHE A 88 24.18 -2.38 0.84
C PHE A 88 24.22 -2.03 -0.67
N ALA A 89 25.03 -2.77 -1.42
CA ALA A 89 25.19 -2.58 -2.86
C ALA A 89 23.90 -2.87 -3.63
N LYS A 90 23.83 -2.36 -4.86
CA LYS A 90 22.74 -2.67 -5.80
C LYS A 90 22.58 -4.18 -5.99
N GLY A 91 21.35 -4.63 -6.24
CA GLY A 91 21.06 -6.04 -6.55
C GLY A 91 20.89 -6.97 -5.35
N GLY A 92 20.77 -6.44 -4.13
CA GLY A 92 20.40 -7.24 -2.96
C GLY A 92 21.53 -8.07 -2.37
N THR A 93 22.77 -7.83 -2.78
CA THR A 93 23.95 -8.41 -2.11
C THR A 93 24.12 -7.74 -0.74
N HIS A 94 24.36 -8.51 0.33
CA HIS A 94 24.72 -7.98 1.66
C HIS A 94 26.14 -7.36 1.71
N GLN A 95 26.67 -6.94 0.56
CA GLN A 95 27.95 -6.25 0.45
C GLN A 95 27.77 -4.79 0.84
N LEU A 96 28.46 -4.36 1.90
CA LEU A 96 28.51 -2.97 2.30
C LEU A 96 29.25 -2.13 1.24
N VAL A 97 28.66 -1.01 0.85
CA VAL A 97 29.27 0.07 0.06
C VAL A 97 29.55 1.22 1.00
N ASP A 98 30.79 1.66 1.02
CA ASP A 98 31.17 2.81 1.83
C ASP A 98 30.81 4.12 1.12
N ILE A 99 30.25 5.10 1.83
CA ILE A 99 29.72 6.33 1.23
C ILE A 99 30.16 7.62 1.97
N PRO A 100 31.47 7.90 2.10
CA PRO A 100 31.93 9.18 2.64
C PRO A 100 31.44 10.35 1.78
N GLY A 101 31.07 11.46 2.41
CA GLY A 101 30.59 12.65 1.68
C GLY A 101 29.28 12.43 0.89
N CYS A 102 28.43 11.49 1.33
CA CYS A 102 27.15 11.21 0.70
C CYS A 102 26.32 12.49 0.47
N ARG A 103 26.01 12.78 -0.81
CA ARG A 103 25.46 14.06 -1.26
C ARG A 103 24.08 14.39 -0.71
N VAL A 104 23.28 13.39 -0.33
CA VAL A 104 21.90 13.61 0.13
C VAL A 104 21.80 13.90 1.62
N LEU A 105 22.81 13.54 2.42
CA LEU A 105 22.78 13.73 3.88
C LEU A 105 22.83 15.22 4.21
N SER A 106 21.98 15.67 5.13
CA SER A 106 22.10 17.01 5.68
C SER A 106 23.48 17.22 6.32
N ALA A 107 23.97 18.45 6.29
CA ALA A 107 25.29 18.77 6.85
C ALA A 107 25.46 18.33 8.32
N PRO A 108 24.46 18.46 9.22
CA PRO A 108 24.53 17.91 10.57
C PRO A 108 24.72 16.39 10.61
N ILE A 109 23.99 15.63 9.78
CA ILE A 109 24.14 14.17 9.73
C ILE A 109 25.51 13.79 9.17
N ALA A 110 25.97 14.45 8.11
CA ALA A 110 27.28 14.18 7.51
C ALA A 110 28.41 14.32 8.54
N ARG A 111 28.41 15.39 9.36
CA ARG A 111 29.40 15.60 10.42
C ARG A 111 29.40 14.47 11.46
N VAL A 112 28.22 14.07 11.92
CA VAL A 112 28.09 12.98 12.91
C VAL A 112 28.55 11.65 12.31
N VAL A 113 28.23 11.38 11.04
CA VAL A 113 28.70 10.16 10.35
C VAL A 113 30.22 10.15 10.25
N ASP A 114 30.85 11.27 9.90
CA ASP A 114 32.32 11.35 9.80
C ASP A 114 33.02 11.20 11.17
N LEU A 115 32.44 11.76 12.24
CA LEU A 115 32.89 11.49 13.60
C LEU A 115 32.78 10.00 13.95
N LEU A 116 31.69 9.34 13.57
CA LEU A 116 31.50 7.92 13.83
C LEU A 116 32.46 7.05 13.01
N ARG A 117 32.81 7.43 11.78
CA ARG A 117 33.84 6.72 10.99
C ARG A 117 35.18 6.68 11.70
N THR A 118 35.63 7.84 12.18
CA THR A 118 36.92 7.93 12.88
C THR A 118 36.87 7.21 14.23
N THR A 119 35.76 7.32 14.96
CA THR A 119 35.55 6.64 16.25
C THR A 119 35.53 5.12 16.11
N THR A 120 34.79 4.59 15.11
CA THR A 120 34.69 3.15 14.86
C THR A 120 36.01 2.55 14.39
N LEU A 121 36.75 3.24 13.52
CA LEU A 121 38.08 2.82 13.09
C LEU A 121 39.09 2.79 14.26
N ALA A 122 39.05 3.79 15.13
CA ALA A 122 39.91 3.82 16.32
C ALA A 122 39.56 2.67 17.29
N ALA A 123 38.26 2.45 17.54
CA ALA A 123 37.78 1.36 18.38
C ALA A 123 38.17 -0.02 17.81
N GLU A 124 38.09 -0.21 16.49
CA GLU A 124 38.51 -1.46 15.84
C GLU A 124 40.00 -1.74 16.06
N ARG A 125 40.85 -0.72 15.96
CA ARG A 125 42.31 -0.85 16.21
C ARG A 125 42.64 -1.15 17.67
N SER A 126 41.83 -0.67 18.60
CA SER A 126 42.05 -0.86 20.05
C SER A 126 41.22 -2.00 20.66
N GLY A 127 40.41 -2.70 19.87
CA GLY A 127 39.46 -3.71 20.37
C GLY A 127 38.32 -3.16 21.25
N GLY A 128 37.95 -1.90 21.06
CA GLY A 128 36.91 -1.21 21.84
C GLY A 128 35.47 -1.61 21.47
N ILE A 129 34.53 -1.33 22.37
CA ILE A 129 33.11 -1.72 22.25
C ILE A 129 32.36 -1.09 21.05
N MET A 130 32.84 0.07 20.58
CA MET A 130 32.29 0.79 19.42
C MET A 130 32.79 0.22 18.08
N ALA A 131 33.64 -0.82 18.08
CA ALA A 131 34.06 -1.49 16.87
C ALA A 131 32.86 -2.16 16.15
N PRO A 132 32.92 -2.30 14.82
CA PRO A 132 31.90 -3.04 14.07
C PRO A 132 31.73 -4.47 14.58
N SER A 133 30.49 -4.97 14.68
CA SER A 133 30.26 -6.34 15.15
C SER A 133 30.77 -7.41 14.18
N ALA A 134 30.88 -7.05 12.90
CA ALA A 134 31.45 -7.93 11.88
C ALA A 134 32.99 -8.00 11.90
N SER A 135 33.70 -7.10 12.62
CA SER A 135 35.16 -6.99 12.50
C SER A 135 35.97 -7.57 13.66
N THR A 136 35.44 -7.53 14.89
CA THR A 136 36.14 -8.01 16.09
C THR A 136 35.23 -8.88 16.94
N ALA A 137 35.80 -9.67 17.86
CA ALA A 137 35.00 -10.47 18.80
C ALA A 137 34.23 -9.59 19.82
N HIS A 138 34.75 -8.40 20.15
CA HIS A 138 34.20 -7.51 21.18
C HIS A 138 33.36 -6.34 20.64
N GLY A 139 33.48 -6.02 19.34
CA GLY A 139 32.69 -4.96 18.71
C GLY A 139 31.21 -5.31 18.71
N ALA A 140 30.35 -4.35 19.05
CA ALA A 140 28.90 -4.54 19.10
C ALA A 140 28.14 -3.72 18.06
N LEU A 141 28.75 -2.71 17.44
CA LEU A 141 28.03 -1.77 16.57
C LEU A 141 27.74 -2.39 15.20
N ARG A 142 26.46 -2.46 14.82
CA ARG A 142 25.99 -3.00 13.52
C ARG A 142 25.60 -1.92 12.54
N ALA A 143 24.94 -0.88 13.04
CA ALA A 143 24.38 0.19 12.25
C ALA A 143 24.18 1.43 13.13
N ILE A 144 23.83 2.54 12.50
CA ILE A 144 23.46 3.79 13.14
C ILE A 144 22.17 4.34 12.52
N ASP A 145 21.33 4.98 13.33
CA ASP A 145 20.21 5.80 12.88
C ASP A 145 20.43 7.23 13.39
N VAL A 146 20.66 8.15 12.46
CA VAL A 146 20.94 9.56 12.77
C VAL A 146 19.77 10.38 12.30
N ARG A 147 19.22 11.22 13.18
CA ARG A 147 18.10 12.10 12.87
C ARG A 147 18.48 13.55 13.13
N ASP A 148 18.34 14.37 12.10
CA ASP A 148 18.43 15.83 12.15
C ASP A 148 17.08 16.42 12.53
N ILE A 149 17.13 17.29 13.53
CA ILE A 149 16.00 17.96 14.13
C ILE A 149 16.20 19.45 14.00
N GLN A 150 15.15 20.14 13.57
CA GLN A 150 15.08 21.59 13.60
C GLN A 150 14.26 22.01 14.81
N PRO A 151 14.88 22.41 15.93
CA PRO A 151 14.15 22.87 17.09
C PRO A 151 13.28 24.10 16.75
N PRO A 152 12.18 24.32 17.48
CA PRO A 152 11.42 25.55 17.40
C PRO A 152 12.31 26.76 17.74
N GLY A 153 12.33 27.72 16.84
CA GLY A 153 13.03 29.00 16.95
C GLY A 153 12.67 29.81 15.70
N GLY A 154 12.71 31.14 15.79
CA GLY A 154 12.40 32.02 14.66
C GLY A 154 13.26 31.72 13.42
N ALA A 155 12.99 32.36 12.29
CA ALA A 155 13.71 32.14 11.03
C ALA A 155 15.25 32.32 11.10
N ALA A 156 15.77 32.87 12.21
CA ALA A 156 17.19 33.04 12.51
C ALA A 156 17.83 31.88 13.31
N ALA A 157 17.07 30.88 13.77
CA ALA A 157 17.60 29.76 14.54
C ALA A 157 18.30 28.74 13.61
N THR A 158 19.62 28.87 13.49
CA THR A 158 20.49 27.95 12.72
C THR A 158 20.91 26.70 13.51
N ALA A 159 20.54 26.62 14.80
CA ALA A 159 20.94 25.53 15.67
C ALA A 159 20.15 24.25 15.35
N THR A 160 20.80 23.32 14.64
CA THR A 160 20.29 21.96 14.41
C THR A 160 20.62 21.07 15.61
N ALA A 161 19.75 20.12 15.91
CA ALA A 161 20.00 19.09 16.92
C ALA A 161 20.00 17.70 16.28
N ILE A 162 20.80 16.79 16.83
CA ILE A 162 20.88 15.39 16.40
C ILE A 162 20.40 14.47 17.52
N LEU A 163 19.56 13.50 17.16
CA LEU A 163 19.39 12.27 17.93
C LEU A 163 20.13 11.13 17.22
N LEU A 164 21.00 10.45 17.95
CA LEU A 164 21.81 9.33 17.46
C LEU A 164 21.33 8.03 18.10
N THR A 165 20.98 7.05 17.28
CA THR A 165 20.73 5.68 17.76
C THR A 165 21.87 4.77 17.29
N LEU A 166 22.55 4.14 18.24
CA LEU A 166 23.53 3.09 18.00
C LEU A 166 22.79 1.76 17.93
N VAL A 167 22.86 1.06 16.80
CA VAL A 167 22.30 -0.29 16.69
C VAL A 167 23.35 -1.29 17.14
N LEU A 168 23.10 -1.94 18.28
CA LEU A 168 24.03 -2.83 18.94
C LEU A 168 23.58 -4.29 18.81
N GLU A 169 24.53 -5.18 18.58
CA GLU A 169 24.29 -6.63 18.61
C GLU A 169 24.09 -7.10 20.05
N ARG A 170 22.86 -7.47 20.42
CA ARG A 170 22.45 -7.72 21.82
C ARG A 170 23.40 -8.65 22.56
N ARG A 171 23.77 -9.80 21.95
CA ARG A 171 24.65 -10.81 22.54
C ARG A 171 26.08 -10.33 22.87
N ARG A 172 26.47 -9.15 22.37
CA ARG A 172 27.80 -8.55 22.58
C ARG A 172 27.78 -7.37 23.55
N VAL A 173 26.59 -6.96 23.98
CA VAL A 173 26.41 -5.91 24.98
C VAL A 173 26.39 -6.55 26.35
N HIS A 174 27.56 -6.64 26.99
CA HIS A 174 27.70 -7.19 28.35
C HIS A 174 27.54 -6.13 29.44
N ASP A 175 27.86 -4.88 29.12
CA ASP A 175 27.87 -3.76 30.05
C ASP A 175 27.41 -2.49 29.29
N LEU A 176 26.19 -2.04 29.61
CA LEU A 176 25.61 -0.84 29.00
C LEU A 176 26.28 0.45 29.49
N ASP A 177 26.93 0.46 30.67
CA ASP A 177 27.53 1.67 31.22
C ASP A 177 28.71 2.15 30.37
N ARG A 178 29.49 1.23 29.79
CA ARG A 178 30.52 1.58 28.81
C ARG A 178 29.96 2.28 27.58
N PHE A 179 28.76 1.91 27.13
CA PHE A 179 28.08 2.61 26.03
C PHE A 179 27.54 3.96 26.47
N ARG A 180 27.15 4.15 27.74
CA ARG A 180 26.78 5.47 28.30
C ARG A 180 27.97 6.42 28.37
N GLU A 181 29.15 5.92 28.75
CA GLU A 181 30.41 6.68 28.70
C GLU A 181 30.75 7.10 27.27
N ALA A 182 30.74 6.15 26.33
CA ALA A 182 30.99 6.43 24.91
C ALA A 182 29.97 7.44 24.32
N ALA A 183 28.70 7.33 24.69
CA ALA A 183 27.66 8.27 24.30
C ALA A 183 27.95 9.70 24.81
N THR A 184 28.40 9.82 26.07
CA THR A 184 28.78 11.11 26.67
C THR A 184 29.98 11.72 25.96
N GLU A 185 30.99 10.91 25.61
CA GLU A 185 32.14 11.38 24.83
C GLU A 185 31.76 11.83 23.42
N LEU A 186 30.85 11.12 22.74
CA LEU A 186 30.35 11.51 21.42
C LEU A 186 29.64 12.87 21.48
N MET A 187 28.78 13.08 22.48
CA MET A 187 28.10 14.37 22.70
C MET A 187 29.08 15.50 23.03
N ALA A 188 30.17 15.21 23.74
CA ALA A 188 31.22 16.20 24.01
C ALA A 188 32.01 16.58 22.74
N LYS A 189 32.27 15.62 21.84
CA LYS A 189 32.98 15.84 20.57
C LYS A 189 32.13 16.54 19.51
N GLU A 190 30.84 16.27 19.47
CA GLU A 190 29.88 16.91 18.55
C GLU A 190 28.66 17.42 19.33
N PRO A 191 28.69 18.68 19.82
CA PRO A 191 27.65 19.25 20.66
C PRO A 191 26.26 19.35 20.00
N SER A 192 26.16 19.19 18.67
CA SER A 192 24.85 19.07 18.03
C SER A 192 24.14 17.76 18.38
N ILE A 193 24.85 16.72 18.85
CA ILE A 193 24.23 15.50 19.40
C ILE A 193 23.63 15.84 20.77
N ARG A 194 22.30 15.81 20.85
CA ARG A 194 21.55 16.16 22.05
C ARG A 194 21.06 14.94 22.82
N GLY A 195 20.98 13.79 22.16
CA GLY A 195 20.59 12.52 22.75
C GLY A 195 21.21 11.35 21.99
N VAL A 196 21.57 10.32 22.74
CA VAL A 196 22.09 9.05 22.22
C VAL A 196 21.31 7.89 22.82
N ALA A 197 20.86 6.96 21.99
CA ALA A 197 20.20 5.73 22.40
C ALA A 197 20.91 4.49 21.82
N ALA A 198 20.73 3.35 22.46
CA ALA A 198 21.02 2.03 21.92
C ALA A 198 19.73 1.37 21.43
N SER A 199 19.78 0.75 20.26
CA SER A 199 18.77 -0.19 19.78
C SER A 199 19.38 -1.58 19.79
N LEU A 200 18.86 -2.48 20.62
CA LEU A 200 19.42 -3.82 20.82
C LEU A 200 18.83 -4.79 19.81
N HIS A 201 19.67 -5.41 19.00
CA HIS A 201 19.28 -6.22 17.85
C HIS A 201 19.85 -7.64 17.95
N ASP A 202 19.00 -8.66 17.81
CA ASP A 202 19.39 -10.08 18.00
C ASP A 202 20.13 -10.70 16.81
N GLY A 203 20.01 -10.07 15.64
CA GLY A 203 20.88 -10.31 14.50
C GLY A 203 20.21 -11.01 13.32
N GLU A 204 19.09 -11.68 13.57
CA GLU A 204 18.32 -12.46 12.58
C GLU A 204 17.23 -11.65 11.87
N SER A 205 16.80 -10.52 12.45
CA SER A 205 15.79 -9.65 11.85
C SER A 205 16.32 -8.92 10.61
N PRO A 206 15.52 -8.80 9.53
CA PRO A 206 15.87 -8.01 8.36
C PRO A 206 15.76 -6.50 8.61
N GLN A 207 15.17 -6.07 9.74
CA GLN A 207 15.06 -4.66 10.09
C GLN A 207 16.41 -4.12 10.60
N ILE A 208 16.71 -2.85 10.34
CA ILE A 208 17.96 -2.25 10.85
C ILE A 208 17.87 -2.00 12.35
N LEU A 209 16.71 -1.54 12.84
CA LEU A 209 16.51 -1.28 14.26
C LEU A 209 16.07 -2.58 14.95
N GLY A 210 16.56 -2.76 16.17
CA GLY A 210 16.08 -3.80 17.07
C GLY A 210 14.73 -3.47 17.70
N ASP A 211 14.24 -4.40 18.50
CA ASP A 211 12.94 -4.33 19.18
C ASP A 211 13.01 -3.58 20.51
N GLU A 212 14.18 -3.51 21.13
CA GLU A 212 14.42 -2.77 22.37
C GLU A 212 15.23 -1.50 22.13
N LEU A 213 14.83 -0.42 22.80
CA LEU A 213 15.49 0.88 22.74
C LEU A 213 15.78 1.42 24.15
N VAL A 214 17.05 1.74 24.41
CA VAL A 214 17.54 2.24 25.70
C VAL A 214 18.24 3.58 25.48
N VAL A 215 17.82 4.62 26.19
CA VAL A 215 18.53 5.91 26.15
C VAL A 215 19.82 5.80 26.94
N LEU A 216 20.94 6.13 26.30
CA LEU A 216 22.27 6.04 26.89
C LEU A 216 22.69 7.37 27.54
N ALA A 217 22.45 8.49 26.85
CA ALA A 217 22.79 9.82 27.34
C ALA A 217 21.91 10.91 26.69
N GLY A 218 21.75 12.04 27.38
CA GLY A 218 21.06 13.21 26.86
C GLY A 218 19.52 13.10 26.87
N VAL A 219 18.88 13.77 25.92
CA VAL A 219 17.41 13.88 25.85
C VAL A 219 16.79 12.64 25.19
N THR A 220 15.58 12.26 25.60
CA THR A 220 14.85 11.11 25.03
C THR A 220 14.08 11.47 23.75
N SER A 221 13.62 12.73 23.67
CA SER A 221 12.94 13.34 22.53
C SER A 221 13.29 14.81 22.41
N LEU A 222 13.03 15.38 21.23
CA LEU A 222 13.10 16.80 20.95
C LEU A 222 11.90 17.24 20.12
N VAL A 223 11.57 18.52 20.18
CA VAL A 223 10.56 19.09 19.29
C VAL A 223 11.21 19.39 17.94
N ASP A 224 10.60 18.90 16.86
CA ASP A 224 11.07 19.04 15.47
C ASP A 224 10.04 19.85 14.68
N ARG A 225 10.48 20.97 14.10
CA ARG A 225 9.61 21.89 13.34
C ARG A 225 9.51 21.44 11.88
N VAL A 226 8.29 21.33 11.39
CA VAL A 226 7.98 21.04 9.98
C VAL A 226 6.91 22.00 9.47
N GLY A 227 7.31 22.88 8.56
CA GLY A 227 6.43 23.94 8.08
C GLY A 227 5.94 24.85 9.22
N LEU A 228 4.62 24.88 9.44
CA LEU A 228 3.95 25.71 10.44
C LEU A 228 3.72 25.03 11.79
N SER A 229 3.93 23.71 11.87
CA SER A 229 3.73 22.93 13.09
C SER A 229 5.04 22.38 13.63
N SER A 230 4.97 21.79 14.82
CA SER A 230 6.06 21.01 15.38
C SER A 230 5.53 19.69 15.93
N HIS A 231 6.38 18.67 15.98
CA HIS A 231 6.04 17.36 16.51
C HIS A 231 7.19 16.82 17.35
N HIS A 232 6.91 15.81 18.17
CA HIS A 232 7.94 15.17 18.99
C HIS A 232 8.74 14.17 18.15
N ALA A 233 10.05 14.34 18.16
CA ALA A 233 11.03 13.47 17.55
C ALA A 233 11.71 12.62 18.63
N SER A 234 11.50 11.31 18.59
CA SER A 234 12.22 10.35 19.43
C SER A 234 13.19 9.51 18.61
N HIS A 235 14.12 8.86 19.31
CA HIS A 235 15.04 7.86 18.74
C HIS A 235 14.26 6.75 18.04
N GLY A 236 14.72 6.32 16.86
CA GLY A 236 14.11 5.24 16.08
C GLY A 236 12.75 5.56 15.43
N ALA A 237 12.02 6.59 15.87
CA ALA A 237 10.69 6.95 15.37
C ALA A 237 10.71 7.41 13.90
N PHE A 238 9.63 7.13 13.17
CA PHE A 238 9.48 7.55 11.77
C PHE A 238 9.47 9.07 11.61
N VAL A 239 10.01 9.54 10.48
CA VAL A 239 9.91 10.92 10.00
C VAL A 239 10.08 10.89 8.48
N GLN A 240 9.42 11.82 7.81
CA GLN A 240 9.62 12.03 6.38
C GLN A 240 11.07 12.46 6.10
N ALA A 241 11.61 11.99 4.99
CA ALA A 241 13.03 12.15 4.67
C ALA A 241 13.41 13.62 4.37
N HIS A 242 12.46 14.41 3.85
CA HIS A 242 12.69 15.77 3.38
C HIS A 242 11.76 16.76 4.09
N ARG A 243 12.33 17.62 4.94
CA ARG A 243 11.58 18.55 5.81
C ARG A 243 10.71 19.54 5.02
N ASP A 244 11.29 20.22 4.02
CA ASP A 244 10.56 21.23 3.24
C ASP A 244 9.41 20.65 2.41
N GLN A 245 9.64 19.49 1.79
CA GLN A 245 8.61 18.79 1.04
C GLN A 245 7.48 18.30 1.95
N THR A 246 7.79 17.83 3.15
CA THR A 246 6.79 17.53 4.18
C THR A 246 5.95 18.78 4.51
N GLY A 247 6.60 19.94 4.61
CA GLY A 247 5.91 21.22 4.78
C GLY A 247 4.96 21.56 3.62
N LYS A 248 5.31 21.22 2.37
CA LYS A 248 4.43 21.38 1.20
C LYS A 248 3.21 20.44 1.28
N VAL A 249 3.41 19.18 1.65
CA VAL A 249 2.31 18.22 1.90
C VAL A 249 1.35 18.78 2.96
N HIS A 250 1.88 19.19 4.12
CA HIS A 250 1.06 19.78 5.19
C HIS A 250 0.28 20.99 4.69
N ARG A 251 0.92 21.86 3.90
CA ARG A 251 0.25 23.04 3.33
C ARG A 251 -0.94 22.66 2.45
N ILE A 252 -0.75 21.73 1.50
CA ILE A 252 -1.82 21.25 0.60
C ILE A 252 -3.00 20.70 1.43
N LEU A 253 -2.71 19.89 2.46
CA LEU A 253 -3.73 19.33 3.34
C LEU A 253 -4.47 20.44 4.10
N THR A 254 -3.73 21.34 4.73
CA THR A 254 -4.33 22.44 5.50
C THR A 254 -5.16 23.37 4.62
N GLU A 255 -4.70 23.76 3.43
CA GLU A 255 -5.47 24.57 2.48
C GLU A 255 -6.77 23.86 2.06
N ALA A 256 -6.68 22.57 1.74
CA ALA A 256 -7.83 21.78 1.36
C ALA A 256 -8.83 21.62 2.51
N ILE A 257 -8.39 21.39 3.74
CA ILE A 257 -9.29 21.22 4.88
C ILE A 257 -9.84 22.56 5.39
N GLY A 258 -9.01 23.60 5.47
CA GLY A 258 -9.41 24.94 5.90
C GLY A 258 -10.47 25.59 5.02
N ALA A 259 -10.55 25.18 3.75
CA ALA A 259 -11.63 25.60 2.84
C ALA A 259 -13.03 25.07 3.25
N LEU A 260 -13.16 24.19 4.24
CA LEU A 260 -14.45 23.74 4.78
C LEU A 260 -15.11 24.74 5.73
N GLY A 261 -14.34 25.69 6.28
CA GLY A 261 -14.85 26.68 7.22
C GLY A 261 -14.04 26.72 8.53
N PRO A 262 -14.55 27.44 9.55
CA PRO A 262 -13.87 27.56 10.83
C PRO A 262 -13.97 26.25 11.61
N ALA A 263 -12.85 25.83 12.21
CA ALA A 263 -12.74 24.69 13.12
C ALA A 263 -13.37 23.37 12.62
N PRO A 264 -13.03 22.90 11.40
CA PRO A 264 -13.61 21.68 10.88
C PRO A 264 -13.26 20.48 11.74
N ARG A 265 -14.21 19.54 11.88
CA ARG A 265 -13.97 18.27 12.58
C ARG A 265 -13.32 17.27 11.65
N VAL A 266 -12.08 16.89 11.96
CA VAL A 266 -11.23 16.08 11.08
C VAL A 266 -10.87 14.76 11.75
N LEU A 267 -11.02 13.66 11.04
CA LEU A 267 -10.48 12.36 11.42
C LEU A 267 -9.14 12.13 10.71
N ASP A 268 -8.05 12.01 11.45
CA ASP A 268 -6.70 11.72 10.94
C ASP A 268 -6.40 10.22 11.15
N LEU A 269 -6.49 9.43 10.08
CA LEU A 269 -6.25 8.00 10.08
C LEU A 269 -4.79 7.70 9.73
N TYR A 270 -4.20 6.76 10.47
CA TYR A 270 -2.77 6.44 10.36
C TYR A 270 -1.91 7.65 10.73
N GLY A 271 -2.34 8.38 11.77
CA GLY A 271 -1.82 9.70 12.10
C GLY A 271 -0.38 9.70 12.63
N GLY A 272 0.19 8.54 12.96
CA GLY A 272 1.53 8.41 13.51
C GLY A 272 1.73 9.30 14.73
N ALA A 273 2.88 9.99 14.80
CA ALA A 273 3.19 10.94 15.86
C ALA A 273 2.46 12.29 15.73
N GLY A 274 1.45 12.39 14.85
CA GLY A 274 0.56 13.54 14.73
C GLY A 274 1.10 14.71 13.92
N ALA A 275 2.11 14.52 13.05
CA ALA A 275 2.69 15.64 12.28
C ALA A 275 1.64 16.41 11.45
N ILE A 276 0.74 15.68 10.78
CA ILE A 276 -0.40 16.23 10.02
C ILE A 276 -1.44 16.81 10.98
N SER A 277 -1.85 16.06 12.00
CA SER A 277 -2.76 16.52 13.07
C SER A 277 -2.34 17.87 13.66
N MET A 278 -1.05 18.09 13.93
CA MET A 278 -0.55 19.34 14.50
C MET A 278 -0.67 20.50 13.49
N ALA A 279 -0.44 20.24 12.20
CA ALA A 279 -0.62 21.25 11.16
C ALA A 279 -2.10 21.67 11.02
N LEU A 280 -3.02 20.70 11.04
CA LEU A 280 -4.47 20.94 11.00
C LEU A 280 -4.96 21.65 12.26
N GLY A 281 -4.49 21.23 13.43
CA GLY A 281 -4.83 21.84 14.71
C GLY A 281 -4.34 23.30 14.83
N LYS A 282 -3.14 23.62 14.32
CA LYS A 282 -2.64 25.01 14.24
C LYS A 282 -3.54 25.93 13.40
N MET A 283 -4.20 25.38 12.39
CA MET A 283 -5.20 26.08 11.57
C MET A 283 -6.55 26.23 12.29
N GLY A 284 -6.74 25.56 13.42
CA GLY A 284 -7.95 25.59 14.24
C GLY A 284 -8.88 24.39 14.07
N ALA A 285 -8.50 23.36 13.30
CA ALA A 285 -9.31 22.16 13.14
C ALA A 285 -9.40 21.34 14.45
N GLN A 286 -10.54 20.72 14.70
CA GLN A 286 -10.74 19.78 15.79
C GLN A 286 -10.36 18.38 15.32
N VAL A 287 -9.19 17.89 15.71
CA VAL A 287 -8.64 16.66 15.16
C VAL A 287 -8.91 15.46 16.06
N HIS A 288 -9.40 14.38 15.48
CA HIS A 288 -9.43 13.04 16.05
C HIS A 288 -8.38 12.19 15.34
N LEU A 289 -7.27 11.87 16.00
CA LEU A 289 -6.21 11.02 15.48
C LEU A 289 -6.44 9.55 15.86
N VAL A 290 -6.27 8.65 14.89
CA VAL A 290 -6.28 7.19 15.07
C VAL A 290 -4.94 6.62 14.59
N GLU A 291 -4.24 5.93 15.48
CA GLU A 291 -2.96 5.30 15.20
C GLU A 291 -2.84 3.98 15.97
N ALA A 292 -2.36 2.91 15.33
CA ALA A 292 -2.26 1.60 15.97
C ALA A 292 -1.09 1.52 16.96
N PHE A 293 -0.05 2.34 16.80
CA PHE A 293 1.13 2.35 17.65
C PHE A 293 0.98 3.33 18.82
N ALA A 294 0.66 2.81 20.00
CA ALA A 294 0.40 3.60 21.21
C ALA A 294 1.49 4.64 21.57
N PRO A 295 2.81 4.35 21.48
CA PRO A 295 3.83 5.36 21.75
C PRO A 295 3.76 6.59 20.82
N ALA A 296 3.32 6.42 19.56
CA ALA A 296 3.12 7.56 18.65
C ALA A 296 1.90 8.40 19.04
N VAL A 297 0.85 7.78 19.57
CA VAL A 297 -0.31 8.49 20.13
C VAL A 297 0.07 9.35 21.34
N GLU A 298 0.89 8.81 22.24
CA GLU A 298 1.39 9.59 23.39
C GLU A 298 2.26 10.77 22.96
N GLN A 299 3.10 10.59 21.92
CA GLN A 299 3.86 11.68 21.32
C GLN A 299 2.95 12.75 20.71
N ALA A 300 1.89 12.36 20.01
CA ALA A 300 0.91 13.29 19.44
C ALA A 300 0.19 14.09 20.54
N ARG A 301 -0.23 13.43 21.64
CA ARG A 301 -0.86 14.07 22.81
C ARG A 301 0.09 15.05 23.51
N ALA A 302 1.37 14.70 23.64
CA ALA A 302 2.38 15.60 24.22
C ALA A 302 2.59 16.84 23.33
N ALA A 303 2.78 16.64 22.02
CA ALA A 303 2.95 17.71 21.05
C ALA A 303 1.72 18.64 20.99
N ALA A 304 0.51 18.10 21.12
CA ALA A 304 -0.72 18.88 21.16
C ALA A 304 -0.80 19.77 22.39
N ARG A 305 -0.51 19.23 23.58
CA ARG A 305 -0.52 19.97 24.86
C ARG A 305 0.47 21.13 24.84
N GLU A 306 1.69 20.91 24.37
CA GLU A 306 2.72 21.95 24.29
C GLU A 306 2.37 23.08 23.31
N GLN A 307 1.56 22.78 22.30
CA GLN A 307 1.15 23.74 21.28
C GLN A 307 -0.25 24.33 21.53
N ASN A 308 -0.90 23.95 22.63
CA ASN A 308 -2.29 24.31 22.94
C ASN A 308 -3.26 23.96 21.80
N ILE A 309 -3.09 22.77 21.21
CA ILE A 309 -3.93 22.24 20.12
C ILE A 309 -4.98 21.30 20.71
N GLU A 310 -6.22 21.46 20.30
CA GLU A 310 -7.31 20.53 20.62
C GLU A 310 -7.16 19.24 19.80
N LEU A 311 -6.84 18.14 20.48
CA LEU A 311 -6.62 16.83 19.88
C LEU A 311 -7.32 15.75 20.71
N THR A 312 -8.20 14.98 20.07
CA THR A 312 -8.58 13.63 20.53
C THR A 312 -7.64 12.64 19.83
N ALA A 313 -7.04 11.71 20.57
CA ALA A 313 -6.18 10.70 19.96
C ALA A 313 -6.44 9.32 20.57
N GLU A 314 -6.53 8.30 19.74
CA GLU A 314 -6.78 6.91 20.15
C GLU A 314 -5.73 5.95 19.59
N ALA A 315 -5.27 5.03 20.45
CA ALA A 315 -4.32 3.98 20.10
C ALA A 315 -5.09 2.73 19.68
N GLU A 316 -5.48 2.65 18.40
CA GLU A 316 -6.38 1.61 17.90
C GLU A 316 -6.15 1.32 16.41
N ASN A 317 -6.50 0.10 15.98
CA ASN A 317 -6.57 -0.24 14.57
C ASN A 317 -7.65 0.59 13.86
N ALA A 318 -7.30 1.21 12.73
CA ALA A 318 -8.22 2.05 11.96
C ALA A 318 -9.58 1.39 11.63
N LEU A 319 -9.63 0.08 11.36
CA LEU A 319 -10.88 -0.63 11.09
C LEU A 319 -11.77 -0.72 12.34
N VAL A 320 -11.17 -0.98 13.50
CA VAL A 320 -11.90 -1.11 14.79
C VAL A 320 -12.45 0.26 15.20
N ALA A 321 -11.60 1.29 15.16
CA ALA A 321 -11.95 2.68 15.38
C ALA A 321 -13.12 3.13 14.49
N LEU A 322 -13.01 2.94 13.17
CA LEU A 322 -14.04 3.35 12.22
C LEU A 322 -15.38 2.64 12.44
N ARG A 323 -15.38 1.36 12.85
CA ARG A 323 -16.62 0.65 13.21
C ARG A 323 -17.31 1.30 14.41
N ALA A 324 -16.54 1.61 15.46
CA ALA A 324 -17.08 2.28 16.64
C ALA A 324 -17.61 3.68 16.31
N LEU A 325 -16.86 4.46 15.52
CA LEU A 325 -17.26 5.80 15.09
C LEU A 325 -18.51 5.79 14.20
N ALA A 326 -18.61 4.83 13.28
CA ALA A 326 -19.76 4.66 12.41
C ALA A 326 -21.01 4.24 13.20
N ALA A 327 -20.86 3.31 14.15
CA ALA A 327 -21.95 2.90 15.05
C ALA A 327 -22.44 4.07 15.92
N ALA A 328 -21.52 4.91 16.40
CA ALA A 328 -21.83 6.11 17.17
C ALA A 328 -22.41 7.26 16.34
N LYS A 329 -22.43 7.13 14.99
CA LYS A 329 -22.84 8.18 14.05
C LYS A 329 -22.15 9.51 14.30
N ARG A 330 -20.87 9.47 14.69
CA ARG A 330 -20.10 10.67 15.01
C ARG A 330 -19.75 11.40 13.70
N PRO A 331 -20.21 12.63 13.47
CA PRO A 331 -19.97 13.29 12.20
C PRO A 331 -18.53 13.82 12.12
N PHE A 332 -17.93 13.73 10.94
CA PHE A 332 -16.67 14.36 10.58
C PHE A 332 -16.88 15.10 9.26
N GLU A 333 -16.34 16.30 9.12
CA GLU A 333 -16.42 17.07 7.88
C GLU A 333 -15.32 16.66 6.91
N ALA A 334 -14.20 16.18 7.45
CA ALA A 334 -13.10 15.65 6.67
C ALA A 334 -12.47 14.40 7.28
N VAL A 335 -11.87 13.60 6.41
CA VAL A 335 -10.94 12.53 6.76
C VAL A 335 -9.60 12.83 6.08
N VAL A 336 -8.51 12.70 6.83
CA VAL A 336 -7.16 12.64 6.27
C VAL A 336 -6.64 11.23 6.47
N ALA A 337 -6.04 10.65 5.44
CA ALA A 337 -5.48 9.30 5.50
C ALA A 337 -4.08 9.29 4.90
N ASN A 338 -3.11 8.78 5.66
CA ASN A 338 -1.75 8.49 5.21
C ASN A 338 -1.41 7.01 5.45
N PRO A 339 -2.05 6.08 4.71
CA PRO A 339 -1.93 4.66 4.94
C PRO A 339 -0.53 4.10 4.66
N PRO A 340 -0.22 2.87 5.13
CA PRO A 340 1.00 2.16 4.73
C PRO A 340 1.03 1.87 3.22
N ARG A 341 2.18 1.41 2.70
CA ARG A 341 2.41 1.09 1.27
C ARG A 341 1.37 0.15 0.62
N ARG A 342 0.63 -0.63 1.40
CA ARG A 342 -0.45 -1.50 0.92
C ARG A 342 -1.78 -0.76 0.67
N GLY A 343 -1.86 0.52 0.98
CA GLY A 343 -3.07 1.34 0.94
C GLY A 343 -4.05 1.03 2.07
N MET A 344 -5.31 1.44 1.89
CA MET A 344 -6.41 1.20 2.82
C MET A 344 -7.16 -0.09 2.48
N SER A 345 -7.54 -0.84 3.51
CA SER A 345 -8.40 -2.00 3.30
C SER A 345 -9.76 -1.58 2.72
N PRO A 346 -10.42 -2.46 1.94
CA PRO A 346 -11.73 -2.17 1.36
C PRO A 346 -12.77 -1.73 2.40
N LEU A 347 -12.81 -2.39 3.56
CA LEU A 347 -13.74 -2.07 4.64
C LEU A 347 -13.45 -0.71 5.30
N VAL A 348 -12.18 -0.30 5.40
CA VAL A 348 -11.83 1.04 5.86
C VAL A 348 -12.41 2.10 4.93
N ARG A 349 -12.28 1.90 3.60
CA ARG A 349 -12.85 2.81 2.58
C ARG A 349 -14.39 2.88 2.66
N GLU A 350 -15.04 1.73 2.80
CA GLU A 350 -16.51 1.64 3.01
C GLU A 350 -16.96 2.40 4.26
N LEU A 351 -16.29 2.19 5.40
CA LEU A 351 -16.64 2.85 6.65
C LEU A 351 -16.40 4.36 6.61
N ILE A 352 -15.33 4.81 5.94
CA ILE A 352 -15.12 6.25 5.68
C ILE A 352 -16.30 6.80 4.86
N ALA A 353 -16.73 6.08 3.82
CA ALA A 353 -17.87 6.52 3.01
C ALA A 353 -19.19 6.54 3.81
N VAL A 354 -19.39 5.58 4.72
CA VAL A 354 -20.52 5.54 5.66
C VAL A 354 -20.50 6.72 6.64
N LEU A 355 -19.35 7.07 7.20
CA LEU A 355 -19.20 8.27 8.05
C LEU A 355 -19.53 9.55 7.27
N GLY A 356 -19.22 9.53 5.98
CA GLY A 356 -19.71 10.54 5.07
C GLY A 356 -19.07 11.94 5.23
N PRO A 357 -17.73 12.06 5.32
CA PRO A 357 -17.09 13.36 5.25
C PRO A 357 -17.40 14.07 3.92
N SER A 358 -17.41 15.39 3.93
CA SER A 358 -17.52 16.19 2.70
C SER A 358 -16.24 16.12 1.87
N ARG A 359 -15.09 15.92 2.53
CA ARG A 359 -13.76 15.90 1.91
C ARG A 359 -12.89 14.77 2.48
N ILE A 360 -12.17 14.06 1.62
CA ILE A 360 -11.14 13.09 2.01
C ILE A 360 -9.81 13.58 1.44
N ALA A 361 -8.79 13.75 2.28
CA ALA A 361 -7.43 14.01 1.82
C ALA A 361 -6.61 12.73 1.94
N TYR A 362 -6.21 12.18 0.80
CA TYR A 362 -5.43 10.94 0.73
C TYR A 362 -3.98 11.28 0.40
N VAL A 363 -3.05 10.86 1.28
CA VAL A 363 -1.60 10.94 1.09
C VAL A 363 -1.07 9.53 0.83
N SER A 364 -0.26 9.33 -0.22
CA SER A 364 0.29 8.01 -0.56
C SER A 364 1.70 8.08 -1.12
N CYS A 365 2.54 7.13 -0.71
CA CYS A 365 3.87 6.88 -1.29
C CYS A 365 3.87 5.81 -2.40
N ASP A 366 2.73 5.16 -2.68
CA ASP A 366 2.60 4.16 -3.74
C ASP A 366 1.43 4.53 -4.67
N PRO A 367 1.71 4.94 -5.93
CA PRO A 367 0.68 5.29 -6.91
C PRO A 367 -0.31 4.16 -7.21
N ASP A 368 0.13 2.89 -7.22
CA ASP A 368 -0.73 1.76 -7.57
C ASP A 368 -1.84 1.57 -6.52
N THR A 369 -1.47 1.64 -5.24
CA THR A 369 -2.46 1.53 -4.16
C THR A 369 -3.33 2.78 -4.04
N LEU A 370 -2.78 3.96 -4.34
CA LEU A 370 -3.55 5.20 -4.40
C LEU A 370 -4.68 5.07 -5.43
N VAL A 371 -4.37 4.80 -6.69
CA VAL A 371 -5.39 4.78 -7.76
C VAL A 371 -6.39 3.65 -7.54
N ARG A 372 -5.96 2.47 -7.07
CA ARG A 372 -6.87 1.38 -6.64
C ARG A 372 -7.89 1.87 -5.61
N ASP A 373 -7.44 2.64 -4.63
CA ASP A 373 -8.29 3.11 -3.56
C ASP A 373 -9.22 4.24 -4.02
N LEU A 374 -8.73 5.16 -4.84
CA LEU A 374 -9.53 6.22 -5.45
C LEU A 374 -10.63 5.67 -6.35
N ASP A 375 -10.33 4.65 -7.17
CA ASP A 375 -11.30 3.96 -8.02
C ASP A 375 -12.42 3.30 -7.19
N HIS A 376 -12.10 2.77 -6.00
CA HIS A 376 -13.12 2.28 -5.08
C HIS A 376 -13.96 3.42 -4.48
N PHE A 377 -13.33 4.50 -4.03
CA PHE A 377 -14.05 5.67 -3.53
C PHE A 377 -14.99 6.29 -4.57
N ALA A 378 -14.63 6.26 -5.86
CA ALA A 378 -15.48 6.68 -6.96
C ALA A 378 -16.81 5.90 -7.01
N ARG A 379 -16.78 4.58 -6.75
CA ARG A 379 -18.01 3.76 -6.62
C ARG A 379 -18.79 4.02 -5.34
N LEU A 380 -18.13 4.55 -4.31
CA LEU A 380 -18.73 4.92 -3.02
C LEU A 380 -19.26 6.36 -2.98
N GLY A 381 -19.23 7.09 -4.11
CA GLY A 381 -19.78 8.44 -4.21
C GLY A 381 -18.80 9.56 -3.85
N TYR A 382 -17.51 9.36 -4.14
CA TYR A 382 -16.50 10.40 -4.02
C TYR A 382 -15.78 10.62 -5.34
N ARG A 383 -15.68 11.87 -5.76
CA ARG A 383 -14.90 12.25 -6.95
C ARG A 383 -13.51 12.66 -6.53
N ALA A 384 -12.48 12.05 -7.12
CA ALA A 384 -11.11 12.49 -6.96
C ALA A 384 -10.88 13.80 -7.71
N GLY A 385 -10.26 14.78 -7.05
CA GLY A 385 -9.61 15.90 -7.70
C GLY A 385 -8.28 15.47 -8.32
N ALA A 386 -7.50 16.44 -8.81
CA ALA A 386 -6.21 16.15 -9.42
C ALA A 386 -5.27 15.38 -8.47
N VAL A 387 -4.58 14.38 -9.00
CA VAL A 387 -3.49 13.69 -8.31
C VAL A 387 -2.27 14.59 -8.34
N ARG A 388 -1.76 14.98 -7.17
CA ARG A 388 -0.61 15.88 -7.04
C ARG A 388 0.62 15.11 -6.61
N PRO A 389 1.47 14.66 -7.55
CA PRO A 389 2.73 14.02 -7.22
C PRO A 389 3.73 15.04 -6.68
N ILE A 390 4.52 14.61 -5.70
CA ILE A 390 5.48 15.42 -4.94
C ILE A 390 6.78 14.62 -4.82
N ASP A 391 7.89 15.26 -5.17
CA ASP A 391 9.21 14.65 -5.03
C ASP A 391 9.72 14.77 -3.58
N MET A 392 9.28 13.84 -2.72
CA MET A 392 9.74 13.74 -1.32
C MET A 392 11.17 13.21 -1.20
N ILE A 393 11.67 12.46 -2.19
CA ILE A 393 12.98 11.81 -2.15
C ILE A 393 13.66 11.97 -3.53
N PRO A 394 14.28 13.14 -3.80
CA PRO A 394 15.05 13.37 -5.01
C PRO A 394 16.09 12.28 -5.29
N LEU A 395 16.47 12.10 -6.56
CA LEU A 395 17.43 11.08 -7.02
C LEU A 395 16.96 9.61 -6.89
N THR A 396 15.72 9.38 -6.44
CA THR A 396 15.09 8.05 -6.33
C THR A 396 13.83 7.96 -7.18
N GLU A 397 13.32 6.75 -7.40
CA GLU A 397 12.04 6.51 -8.10
C GLU A 397 10.80 6.76 -7.23
N GLU A 398 11.00 7.02 -5.93
CA GLU A 398 9.92 7.19 -4.96
C GLU A 398 9.17 8.50 -5.23
N VAL A 399 7.84 8.45 -5.17
CA VAL A 399 6.97 9.60 -5.40
C VAL A 399 5.87 9.57 -4.36
N GLU A 400 5.69 10.70 -3.67
CA GLU A 400 4.55 10.91 -2.79
C GLU A 400 3.44 11.56 -3.60
N SER A 401 2.18 11.33 -3.27
CA SER A 401 1.05 11.91 -3.96
C SER A 401 -0.02 12.32 -2.97
N VAL A 402 -0.63 13.48 -3.22
CA VAL A 402 -1.77 13.97 -2.46
C VAL A 402 -2.96 14.12 -3.39
N THR A 403 -4.09 13.51 -3.02
CA THR A 403 -5.35 13.65 -3.75
C THR A 403 -6.45 14.08 -2.78
N ILE A 404 -7.21 15.10 -3.17
CA ILE A 404 -8.40 15.54 -2.43
C ILE A 404 -9.62 14.98 -3.13
N LEU A 405 -10.45 14.23 -2.40
CA LEU A 405 -11.72 13.72 -2.86
C LEU A 405 -12.84 14.54 -2.26
N GLU A 406 -13.89 14.76 -3.04
CA GLU A 406 -15.11 15.45 -2.62
C GLU A 406 -16.31 14.54 -2.82
N ARG A 407 -17.37 14.72 -2.03
CA ARG A 407 -18.63 14.02 -2.27
C ARG A 407 -19.14 14.29 -3.68
N GLY A 408 -19.57 13.23 -4.34
CA GLY A 408 -20.14 13.28 -5.67
C GLY A 408 -21.12 12.12 -5.88
N GLU A 409 -21.44 11.85 -7.14
CA GLU A 409 -22.22 10.67 -7.48
C GLU A 409 -21.33 9.45 -7.63
N ALA A 410 -21.83 8.29 -7.21
CA ALA A 410 -21.15 7.03 -7.47
C ALA A 410 -21.05 6.78 -8.98
N THR A 411 -19.85 6.43 -9.46
CA THR A 411 -19.60 6.13 -10.88
C THR A 411 -20.52 5.02 -11.37
N LEU A 412 -21.13 5.19 -12.54
CA LEU A 412 -21.95 4.15 -13.17
C LEU A 412 -21.09 2.95 -13.59
N PRO A 413 -21.64 1.72 -13.60
CA PRO A 413 -20.89 0.57 -14.05
C PRO A 413 -20.69 0.63 -15.56
N ARG A 414 -19.54 0.13 -16.02
CA ARG A 414 -19.23 0.09 -17.45
C ARG A 414 -20.09 -0.97 -18.13
N VAL A 415 -20.88 -0.56 -19.12
CA VAL A 415 -21.66 -1.45 -19.98
C VAL A 415 -20.80 -1.83 -21.18
N LEU A 416 -20.53 -3.13 -21.33
CA LEU A 416 -19.73 -3.67 -22.43
C LEU A 416 -20.60 -4.19 -23.57
N HIS A 417 -21.84 -4.54 -23.26
CA HIS A 417 -22.83 -4.95 -24.25
C HIS A 417 -24.22 -4.59 -23.77
N GLU A 418 -25.06 -4.12 -24.68
CA GLU A 418 -26.44 -3.70 -24.41
C GLU A 418 -27.35 -4.17 -25.54
N GLU A 419 -28.42 -4.86 -25.17
CA GLU A 419 -29.54 -5.21 -26.05
C GLU A 419 -30.86 -4.82 -25.38
N ALA A 420 -31.98 -5.11 -26.06
CA ALA A 420 -33.32 -4.82 -25.57
C ALA A 420 -33.58 -5.39 -24.17
N ASP A 421 -33.17 -6.64 -23.92
CA ASP A 421 -33.51 -7.36 -22.67
C ASP A 421 -32.32 -7.54 -21.71
N ILE A 422 -31.08 -7.32 -22.17
CA ILE A 422 -29.87 -7.63 -21.40
C ILE A 422 -28.86 -6.49 -21.35
N LEU A 423 -28.05 -6.53 -20.30
CA LEU A 423 -26.87 -5.69 -20.09
C LEU A 423 -25.72 -6.61 -19.67
N VAL A 424 -24.57 -6.53 -20.33
CA VAL A 424 -23.32 -7.12 -19.81
C VAL A 424 -22.47 -6.01 -19.25
N VAL A 425 -22.26 -6.05 -17.94
CA VAL A 425 -21.56 -5.01 -17.20
C VAL A 425 -20.30 -5.54 -16.55
N GLU A 426 -19.33 -4.66 -16.32
CA GLU A 426 -18.11 -4.96 -15.62
C GLU A 426 -18.26 -4.74 -14.11
N LYS A 427 -18.02 -5.78 -13.32
CA LYS A 427 -17.93 -5.70 -11.86
C LYS A 427 -16.49 -5.49 -11.42
N SER A 428 -16.24 -4.43 -10.66
CA SER A 428 -14.98 -4.24 -9.96
C SER A 428 -14.87 -5.21 -8.77
N ALA A 429 -13.66 -5.43 -8.27
CA ALA A 429 -13.52 -6.07 -6.96
C ALA A 429 -13.99 -5.14 -5.83
N HIS A 430 -14.12 -5.72 -4.63
CA HIS A 430 -14.52 -5.01 -3.41
C HIS A 430 -15.95 -4.48 -3.40
N GLU A 431 -16.74 -4.84 -4.41
CA GLU A 431 -18.16 -4.51 -4.51
C GLU A 431 -18.98 -5.81 -4.61
N PRO A 432 -20.06 -5.97 -3.81
CA PRO A 432 -20.94 -7.12 -3.96
C PRO A 432 -21.81 -7.00 -5.22
N THR A 433 -22.13 -8.14 -5.86
CA THR A 433 -23.00 -8.13 -7.06
C THR A 433 -24.41 -7.64 -6.73
N VAL A 434 -24.93 -8.02 -5.56
CA VAL A 434 -26.26 -7.63 -5.03
C VAL A 434 -26.07 -7.02 -3.64
N PRO A 435 -27.03 -6.23 -3.12
CA PRO A 435 -26.91 -5.60 -1.81
C PRO A 435 -26.59 -6.61 -0.70
N GLN A 436 -25.64 -6.24 0.15
CA GLN A 436 -25.24 -6.98 1.36
C GLN A 436 -25.09 -5.97 2.48
N GLY A 437 -25.55 -6.28 3.69
CA GLY A 437 -25.67 -5.30 4.78
C GLY A 437 -24.35 -4.67 5.26
N GLU A 438 -23.21 -5.26 4.91
CA GLU A 438 -21.87 -4.77 5.29
C GLU A 438 -21.30 -3.73 4.32
N TYR A 439 -21.94 -3.51 3.16
CA TYR A 439 -21.44 -2.66 2.09
C TYR A 439 -22.41 -1.51 1.83
N LEU A 440 -21.87 -0.32 1.56
CA LEU A 440 -22.68 0.87 1.29
C LEU A 440 -23.51 0.73 0.00
N SER A 441 -22.97 -0.01 -0.98
CA SER A 441 -23.56 -0.16 -2.31
C SER A 441 -23.35 -1.56 -2.89
N SER A 442 -23.89 -1.79 -4.08
CA SER A 442 -23.68 -3.01 -4.86
C SER A 442 -23.71 -2.69 -6.36
N LEU A 443 -23.17 -3.61 -7.16
CA LEU A 443 -23.23 -3.50 -8.62
C LEU A 443 -24.68 -3.35 -9.10
N MET A 444 -25.60 -4.16 -8.57
CA MET A 444 -27.02 -4.09 -8.91
C MET A 444 -27.62 -2.71 -8.60
N THR A 445 -27.26 -2.10 -7.46
CA THR A 445 -27.71 -0.74 -7.12
C THR A 445 -27.24 0.27 -8.17
N ARG A 446 -25.99 0.17 -8.63
CA ARG A 446 -25.46 1.09 -9.65
C ARG A 446 -26.01 0.80 -11.06
N VAL A 447 -26.20 -0.48 -11.43
CA VAL A 447 -26.83 -0.88 -12.71
C VAL A 447 -28.24 -0.32 -12.81
N ARG A 448 -29.01 -0.32 -11.71
CA ARG A 448 -30.38 0.22 -11.68
C ARG A 448 -30.48 1.73 -11.88
N ARG A 449 -29.35 2.44 -11.86
CA ARG A 449 -29.27 3.87 -12.22
C ARG A 449 -29.02 4.09 -13.73
N LEU A 450 -28.72 3.03 -14.49
CA LEU A 450 -28.60 3.12 -15.94
C LEU A 450 -29.98 3.32 -16.58
N PRO A 451 -30.06 3.98 -17.76
CA PRO A 451 -31.32 4.16 -18.47
C PRO A 451 -32.03 2.83 -18.75
N ASN A 452 -33.33 2.77 -18.44
CA ASN A 452 -34.19 1.61 -18.66
C ASN A 452 -33.70 0.33 -17.93
N ALA A 453 -33.04 0.47 -16.79
CA ALA A 453 -32.48 -0.65 -16.01
C ALA A 453 -32.96 -0.68 -14.55
N GLU A 454 -33.99 0.09 -14.20
CA GLU A 454 -34.47 0.30 -12.82
C GLU A 454 -34.88 -1.01 -12.13
N ARG A 455 -35.34 -1.98 -12.92
CA ARG A 455 -35.75 -3.32 -12.46
C ARG A 455 -34.69 -4.39 -12.71
N ALA A 456 -33.50 -4.02 -13.18
CA ALA A 456 -32.49 -4.97 -13.61
C ALA A 456 -32.08 -5.92 -12.47
N THR A 457 -31.84 -7.18 -12.83
CA THR A 457 -31.39 -8.23 -11.93
C THR A 457 -30.25 -9.04 -12.56
N PRO A 458 -29.24 -9.44 -11.76
CA PRO A 458 -28.14 -10.22 -12.28
C PRO A 458 -28.59 -11.67 -12.54
N VAL A 459 -28.20 -12.21 -13.70
CA VAL A 459 -28.41 -13.63 -14.07
C VAL A 459 -27.47 -14.54 -13.29
N HIS A 460 -26.26 -14.05 -12.98
CA HIS A 460 -25.31 -14.75 -12.13
C HIS A 460 -24.57 -13.75 -11.23
N ARG A 461 -23.92 -14.28 -10.19
CA ARG A 461 -23.16 -13.46 -9.22
C ARG A 461 -21.68 -13.78 -9.32
N LEU A 462 -20.87 -12.76 -9.04
CA LEU A 462 -19.46 -12.91 -8.73
C LEU A 462 -19.26 -12.57 -7.24
N ASP A 463 -18.31 -13.26 -6.61
CA ASP A 463 -17.90 -12.98 -5.24
C ASP A 463 -17.39 -11.54 -5.12
N VAL A 464 -17.41 -10.97 -3.91
CA VAL A 464 -16.97 -9.58 -3.66
C VAL A 464 -15.56 -9.33 -4.20
N GLY A 465 -14.61 -10.20 -3.87
CA GLY A 465 -13.21 -10.11 -4.33
C GLY A 465 -12.98 -10.51 -5.79
N THR A 466 -13.98 -11.07 -6.48
CA THR A 466 -13.86 -11.46 -7.90
C THR A 466 -14.32 -10.33 -8.80
N SER A 467 -13.50 -9.98 -9.79
CA SER A 467 -13.81 -8.95 -10.79
C SER A 467 -14.32 -9.55 -12.11
N GLY A 468 -14.85 -8.72 -13.00
CA GLY A 468 -15.16 -9.08 -14.40
C GLY A 468 -16.65 -9.08 -14.73
N LEU A 469 -16.98 -9.76 -15.82
CA LEU A 469 -18.28 -9.66 -16.48
C LEU A 469 -19.43 -10.23 -15.64
N VAL A 470 -20.52 -9.47 -15.56
CA VAL A 470 -21.81 -9.90 -15.00
C VAL A 470 -22.92 -9.62 -16.01
N LEU A 471 -23.68 -10.66 -16.34
CA LEU A 471 -24.89 -10.53 -17.15
C LEU A 471 -26.07 -10.10 -16.27
N PHE A 472 -26.74 -9.02 -16.66
CA PHE A 472 -28.01 -8.56 -16.12
C PHE A 472 -29.10 -8.71 -17.17
N VAL A 473 -30.31 -9.01 -16.70
CA VAL A 473 -31.54 -8.79 -17.46
C VAL A 473 -32.20 -7.51 -16.97
N ARG A 474 -32.87 -6.78 -17.85
CA ARG A 474 -33.60 -5.54 -17.46
C ARG A 474 -34.83 -5.83 -16.63
N THR A 475 -35.47 -6.97 -16.88
CA THR A 475 -36.71 -7.40 -16.23
C THR A 475 -36.49 -8.74 -15.51
N PRO A 476 -36.86 -8.87 -14.23
CA PRO A 476 -36.68 -10.11 -13.48
C PRO A 476 -37.33 -11.32 -14.15
N GLU A 477 -38.42 -11.10 -14.88
CA GLU A 477 -39.21 -12.13 -15.56
C GLU A 477 -38.42 -12.85 -16.66
N SER A 478 -37.42 -12.19 -17.26
CA SER A 478 -36.58 -12.80 -18.30
C SER A 478 -35.37 -13.57 -17.74
N ALA A 479 -35.07 -13.45 -16.45
CA ALA A 479 -33.90 -14.08 -15.84
C ALA A 479 -33.82 -15.61 -16.03
N PRO A 480 -34.91 -16.40 -15.87
CA PRO A 480 -34.86 -17.86 -16.04
C PRO A 480 -34.42 -18.29 -17.44
N MET A 481 -34.81 -17.53 -18.47
CA MET A 481 -34.47 -17.80 -19.87
C MET A 481 -32.95 -17.68 -20.12
N TRP A 482 -32.29 -16.76 -19.42
CA TRP A 482 -30.86 -16.51 -19.55
C TRP A 482 -29.99 -17.31 -18.56
N ALA A 483 -30.59 -17.88 -17.51
CA ALA A 483 -29.87 -18.59 -16.44
C ALA A 483 -29.49 -20.04 -16.78
N ASN A 484 -30.10 -20.68 -17.78
CA ASN A 484 -29.80 -22.06 -18.14
C ASN A 484 -28.34 -22.22 -18.59
N GLY A 485 -27.50 -22.96 -17.84
CA GLY A 485 -26.04 -22.95 -17.96
C GLY A 485 -25.43 -23.26 -19.35
N ALA A 486 -26.21 -23.82 -20.29
CA ALA A 486 -25.80 -23.97 -21.69
C ALA A 486 -25.77 -22.64 -22.48
N SER A 487 -26.52 -21.62 -22.04
CA SER A 487 -26.64 -20.32 -22.71
C SER A 487 -25.63 -19.27 -22.23
N CYS A 488 -24.90 -19.51 -21.13
CA CYS A 488 -23.95 -18.55 -20.57
C CYS A 488 -22.70 -19.22 -19.98
N ARG A 489 -21.68 -19.41 -20.82
CA ARG A 489 -20.38 -19.95 -20.40
C ARG A 489 -19.47 -18.83 -19.91
N ARG A 490 -18.84 -19.06 -18.76
CA ARG A 490 -17.90 -18.14 -18.11
C ARG A 490 -16.47 -18.63 -18.26
N VAL A 491 -15.58 -17.72 -18.65
CA VAL A 491 -14.14 -17.95 -18.71
C VAL A 491 -13.47 -17.04 -17.70
N TYR A 492 -12.57 -17.61 -16.91
CA TYR A 492 -11.85 -16.91 -15.86
C TYR A 492 -10.36 -16.85 -16.16
N LEU A 493 -9.73 -15.75 -15.80
CA LEU A 493 -8.29 -15.66 -15.57
C LEU A 493 -8.01 -15.77 -14.07
N ALA A 494 -7.00 -16.55 -13.72
CA ALA A 494 -6.54 -16.67 -12.33
C ALA A 494 -5.02 -16.78 -12.26
N ALA A 495 -4.43 -16.14 -11.25
CA ALA A 495 -3.05 -16.41 -10.85
C ALA A 495 -3.06 -17.37 -9.66
N VAL A 496 -2.31 -18.46 -9.74
CA VAL A 496 -2.33 -19.55 -8.76
C VAL A 496 -0.95 -19.79 -8.14
N ARG A 497 -0.96 -20.31 -6.91
CA ARG A 497 0.24 -20.76 -6.21
C ARG A 497 0.90 -21.93 -6.94
N GLY A 498 2.21 -21.81 -7.15
CA GLY A 498 2.99 -22.80 -7.90
C GLY A 498 2.67 -22.78 -9.39
N VAL A 499 3.30 -23.68 -10.14
CA VAL A 499 3.16 -23.75 -11.60
C VAL A 499 2.40 -25.02 -11.97
N PRO A 500 1.08 -24.96 -12.26
CA PRO A 500 0.31 -26.13 -12.64
C PRO A 500 0.75 -26.67 -14.01
N PRO A 501 0.35 -27.91 -14.37
CA PRO A 501 0.48 -28.46 -15.71
C PRO A 501 -0.04 -27.50 -16.80
N MET A 502 0.46 -27.65 -18.03
CA MET A 502 0.08 -26.78 -19.16
C MET A 502 -1.44 -26.81 -19.43
N LYS A 503 -2.08 -27.96 -19.25
CA LYS A 503 -3.53 -28.16 -19.37
C LYS A 503 -3.96 -29.18 -18.32
N GLY A 504 -5.19 -29.06 -17.84
CA GLY A 504 -5.77 -30.04 -16.93
C GLY A 504 -7.27 -29.86 -16.73
N ALA A 505 -7.86 -30.82 -16.03
CA ALA A 505 -9.24 -30.76 -15.56
C ALA A 505 -9.25 -31.15 -14.09
N VAL A 506 -10.02 -30.43 -13.29
CA VAL A 506 -10.32 -30.80 -11.91
C VAL A 506 -11.78 -31.20 -11.86
N THR A 507 -12.03 -32.49 -11.66
CA THR A 507 -13.36 -33.06 -11.46
C THR A 507 -13.49 -33.40 -9.98
N ARG A 508 -14.39 -32.71 -9.29
CA ARG A 508 -14.62 -32.92 -7.86
C ARG A 508 -16.04 -32.48 -7.53
N ASP A 509 -16.75 -33.29 -6.76
CA ASP A 509 -18.09 -32.93 -6.30
C ASP A 509 -18.03 -31.72 -5.39
N LEU A 510 -19.01 -30.84 -5.54
CA LEU A 510 -19.20 -29.68 -4.67
C LEU A 510 -20.45 -29.88 -3.83
N ARG A 511 -20.32 -29.61 -2.54
CA ARG A 511 -21.46 -29.52 -1.63
C ARG A 511 -22.02 -28.10 -1.58
N GLU A 512 -23.33 -27.97 -1.73
CA GLU A 512 -24.12 -26.76 -1.49
C GLU A 512 -25.39 -27.16 -0.70
N ASN A 513 -25.62 -26.58 0.48
CA ASN A 513 -26.76 -26.88 1.37
C ASN A 513 -26.91 -28.39 1.66
N GLY A 514 -25.82 -29.08 1.99
CA GLY A 514 -25.80 -30.52 2.22
C GLY A 514 -25.93 -31.42 0.97
N VAL A 515 -26.24 -30.86 -0.21
CA VAL A 515 -26.41 -31.63 -1.45
C VAL A 515 -25.10 -31.65 -2.24
N ARG A 516 -24.68 -32.84 -2.71
CA ARG A 516 -23.52 -33.02 -3.61
C ARG A 516 -23.93 -32.80 -5.06
N TYR A 517 -23.10 -32.05 -5.78
CA TYR A 517 -23.25 -31.79 -7.20
C TYR A 517 -21.95 -32.16 -7.92
N PRO A 518 -22.00 -32.95 -9.01
CA PRO A 518 -20.83 -33.18 -9.83
C PRO A 518 -20.40 -31.85 -10.45
N ALA A 519 -19.11 -31.53 -10.32
CA ALA A 519 -18.54 -30.32 -10.87
C ALA A 519 -17.21 -30.59 -11.55
N ARG A 520 -16.96 -29.88 -12.64
CA ARG A 520 -15.72 -29.95 -13.39
C ARG A 520 -15.26 -28.58 -13.83
N THR A 521 -13.97 -28.31 -13.64
CA THR A 521 -13.30 -27.08 -14.09
C THR A 521 -12.11 -27.47 -14.94
N ARG A 522 -12.11 -27.05 -16.21
CA ARG A 522 -10.96 -27.22 -17.11
C ARG A 522 -10.09 -25.99 -17.07
N TYR A 523 -8.77 -26.16 -17.12
CA TYR A 523 -7.84 -25.04 -17.15
C TYR A 523 -6.73 -25.25 -18.19
N ARG A 524 -6.15 -24.14 -18.60
CA ARG A 524 -4.93 -24.07 -19.42
C ARG A 524 -4.02 -23.01 -18.85
N ARG A 525 -2.76 -23.35 -18.62
CA ARG A 525 -1.72 -22.39 -18.24
C ARG A 525 -1.39 -21.51 -19.44
N LEU A 526 -1.38 -20.20 -19.20
CA LEU A 526 -1.01 -19.18 -20.17
C LEU A 526 0.45 -18.78 -20.00
N ALA A 527 0.91 -18.64 -18.75
CA ALA A 527 2.28 -18.28 -18.42
C ALA A 527 2.70 -18.85 -17.05
N ALA A 528 4.01 -18.88 -16.82
CA ALA A 528 4.61 -19.09 -15.50
C ALA A 528 5.43 -17.85 -15.14
N LEU A 529 5.06 -17.16 -14.07
CA LEU A 529 5.57 -15.83 -13.70
C LEU A 529 5.98 -15.85 -12.23
N GLY A 530 7.25 -15.62 -11.94
CA GLY A 530 7.77 -15.62 -10.56
C GLY A 530 7.44 -16.87 -9.75
N GLY A 531 7.46 -18.06 -10.36
CA GLY A 531 7.08 -19.33 -9.72
C GLY A 531 5.58 -19.59 -9.57
N HIS A 532 4.73 -18.75 -10.19
CA HIS A 532 3.27 -18.82 -10.13
C HIS A 532 2.67 -19.04 -11.51
N GLY A 533 1.55 -19.75 -11.57
CA GLY A 533 0.83 -20.02 -12.81
C GLY A 533 -0.20 -18.95 -13.11
N MET A 534 -0.16 -18.35 -14.30
CA MET A 534 -1.30 -17.63 -14.85
C MET A 534 -2.12 -18.60 -15.70
N ILE A 535 -3.39 -18.79 -15.36
CA ILE A 535 -4.25 -19.78 -16.01
C ILE A 535 -5.55 -19.16 -16.55
N ARG A 536 -6.03 -19.75 -17.63
CA ARG A 536 -7.42 -19.67 -18.07
C ARG A 536 -8.19 -20.83 -17.47
N ALA A 537 -9.27 -20.58 -16.75
CA ALA A 537 -10.14 -21.59 -16.15
C ALA A 537 -11.58 -21.48 -16.68
N VAL A 538 -12.21 -22.62 -16.93
CA VAL A 538 -13.58 -22.73 -17.47
C VAL A 538 -14.34 -23.77 -16.66
N PRO A 539 -15.22 -23.35 -15.73
CA PRO A 539 -16.18 -24.27 -15.10
C PRO A 539 -17.24 -24.69 -16.14
N GLU A 540 -17.58 -25.97 -16.17
CA GLU A 540 -18.55 -26.49 -17.15
C GLU A 540 -19.99 -26.17 -16.75
N VAL A 541 -20.35 -26.50 -15.52
CA VAL A 541 -21.59 -26.08 -14.87
C VAL A 541 -21.17 -25.25 -13.67
N PRO A 542 -21.28 -23.91 -13.70
CA PRO A 542 -20.66 -23.11 -12.67
C PRO A 542 -21.46 -23.11 -11.36
N ARG A 543 -20.75 -23.30 -10.24
CA ARG A 543 -21.26 -23.35 -8.87
C ARG A 543 -20.54 -22.35 -7.95
N THR A 544 -21.04 -22.21 -6.72
CA THR A 544 -20.48 -21.29 -5.72
C THR A 544 -19.02 -21.64 -5.44
N HIS A 545 -18.13 -20.66 -5.60
CA HIS A 545 -16.68 -20.78 -5.39
C HIS A 545 -15.99 -21.94 -6.14
N GLN A 546 -16.59 -22.50 -7.18
CA GLN A 546 -16.12 -23.73 -7.82
C GLN A 546 -14.65 -23.66 -8.26
N VAL A 547 -14.29 -22.61 -9.02
CA VAL A 547 -12.92 -22.45 -9.54
C VAL A 547 -11.91 -22.37 -8.39
N ARG A 548 -12.25 -21.62 -7.33
CA ARG A 548 -11.43 -21.44 -6.13
C ARG A 548 -11.20 -22.77 -5.39
N ARG A 549 -12.29 -23.50 -5.11
CA ARG A 549 -12.26 -24.81 -4.44
C ARG A 549 -11.50 -25.86 -5.24
N HIS A 550 -11.74 -25.93 -6.55
CA HIS A 550 -11.09 -26.90 -7.43
C HIS A 550 -9.58 -26.67 -7.50
N LEU A 551 -9.15 -25.43 -7.68
CA LEU A 551 -7.74 -25.09 -7.78
C LEU A 551 -7.01 -25.30 -6.44
N ALA A 552 -7.65 -24.97 -5.31
CA ALA A 552 -7.13 -25.29 -3.98
C ALA A 552 -6.98 -26.81 -3.76
N ALA A 553 -8.02 -27.59 -4.11
CA ALA A 553 -7.97 -29.05 -4.01
C ALA A 553 -6.90 -29.68 -4.91
N ALA A 554 -6.60 -29.06 -6.05
CA ALA A 554 -5.51 -29.46 -6.94
C ALA A 554 -4.12 -29.00 -6.47
N GLY A 555 -3.98 -28.42 -5.26
CA GLY A 555 -2.70 -27.95 -4.72
C GLY A 555 -2.23 -26.59 -5.28
N HIS A 556 -3.06 -25.94 -6.10
CA HIS A 556 -2.78 -24.67 -6.77
C HIS A 556 -3.80 -23.59 -6.38
N PRO A 557 -3.96 -23.24 -5.10
CA PRO A 557 -4.92 -22.22 -4.69
C PRO A 557 -4.69 -20.88 -5.40
N ILE A 558 -5.76 -20.14 -5.62
CA ILE A 558 -5.71 -18.80 -6.21
C ILE A 558 -5.01 -17.83 -5.26
N LEU A 559 -4.14 -16.98 -5.80
CA LEU A 559 -3.46 -15.93 -5.03
C LEU A 559 -4.45 -14.90 -4.49
N GLY A 560 -4.27 -14.49 -3.22
CA GLY A 560 -5.15 -13.53 -2.55
C GLY A 560 -6.54 -14.08 -2.20
N ASP A 561 -6.72 -15.41 -2.24
CA ASP A 561 -7.93 -16.05 -1.75
C ASP A 561 -7.84 -16.26 -0.23
N ASP A 562 -8.58 -15.49 0.57
CA ASP A 562 -8.51 -15.61 2.03
C ASP A 562 -9.23 -16.84 2.58
N ARG A 563 -10.11 -17.48 1.79
CA ARG A 563 -10.93 -18.62 2.24
C ARG A 563 -10.33 -19.96 1.87
N TYR A 564 -9.85 -20.09 0.63
CA TYR A 564 -9.30 -21.33 0.10
C TYR A 564 -7.82 -21.22 -0.27
N GLY A 565 -7.21 -20.06 -0.01
CA GLY A 565 -5.82 -19.78 -0.37
C GLY A 565 -4.81 -20.15 0.71
N HIS A 566 -3.57 -19.70 0.46
CA HIS A 566 -2.44 -19.97 1.34
C HIS A 566 -2.01 -18.68 2.05
N GLY A 567 -2.34 -18.55 3.33
CA GLY A 567 -2.15 -17.33 4.13
C GLY A 567 -0.75 -16.69 4.02
N PRO A 568 0.36 -17.44 4.20
CA PRO A 568 1.71 -16.87 4.07
C PRO A 568 2.00 -16.33 2.66
N THR A 569 1.49 -16.98 1.61
CA THR A 569 1.64 -16.49 0.23
C THR A 569 0.79 -15.25 0.01
N ASN A 570 -0.45 -15.22 0.50
CA ASN A 570 -1.31 -14.05 0.38
C ASN A 570 -0.67 -12.83 1.06
N ARG A 571 -0.13 -12.99 2.27
CA ARG A 571 0.57 -11.90 2.98
C ARG A 571 1.76 -11.37 2.19
N TYR A 572 2.57 -12.26 1.60
CA TYR A 572 3.67 -11.87 0.73
C TYR A 572 3.17 -11.05 -0.49
N PHE A 573 2.08 -11.48 -1.13
CA PHE A 573 1.51 -10.78 -2.29
C PHE A 573 0.84 -9.46 -1.92
N GLU A 574 0.20 -9.37 -0.76
CA GLU A 574 -0.35 -8.11 -0.24
C GLU A 574 0.78 -7.10 0.00
N GLU A 575 1.86 -7.52 0.68
CA GLU A 575 2.98 -6.65 1.05
C GLU A 575 3.88 -6.24 -0.12
N ARG A 576 4.18 -7.18 -1.04
CA ARG A 576 5.14 -6.96 -2.15
C ARG A 576 4.46 -6.58 -3.46
N HIS A 577 3.25 -7.08 -3.68
CA HIS A 577 2.54 -6.96 -4.96
C HIS A 577 1.22 -6.20 -4.85
N THR A 578 0.85 -5.70 -3.65
CA THR A 578 -0.37 -4.88 -3.42
C THR A 578 -1.69 -5.60 -3.75
N LEU A 579 -1.66 -6.94 -3.82
CA LEU A 579 -2.84 -7.76 -4.10
C LEU A 579 -3.65 -7.95 -2.80
N ASP A 580 -4.71 -7.16 -2.63
CA ASP A 580 -5.59 -7.16 -1.44
C ASP A 580 -6.89 -7.98 -1.66
N ARG A 581 -6.90 -8.84 -2.69
CA ARG A 581 -8.06 -9.61 -3.10
C ARG A 581 -7.69 -10.87 -3.87
N THR A 582 -8.70 -11.69 -4.15
CA THR A 582 -8.53 -12.86 -5.01
C THR A 582 -8.17 -12.45 -6.45
N PHE A 583 -7.06 -12.99 -6.96
CA PHE A 583 -6.66 -12.88 -8.36
C PHE A 583 -7.56 -13.80 -9.21
N LEU A 584 -8.82 -13.40 -9.34
CA LEU A 584 -9.82 -14.07 -10.17
C LEU A 584 -10.60 -13.00 -10.93
N HIS A 585 -10.69 -13.19 -12.25
CA HIS A 585 -11.35 -12.26 -13.15
C HIS A 585 -12.17 -13.01 -14.19
N CYS A 586 -13.49 -12.77 -14.23
CA CYS A 586 -14.40 -13.30 -15.26
C CYS A 586 -14.19 -12.52 -16.56
N VAL A 587 -13.21 -12.96 -17.35
CA VAL A 587 -12.69 -12.24 -18.52
C VAL A 587 -13.59 -12.34 -19.75
N ARG A 588 -14.36 -13.42 -19.88
CA ARG A 588 -15.21 -13.65 -21.06
C ARG A 588 -16.52 -14.33 -20.70
N LEU A 589 -17.60 -13.85 -21.30
CA LEU A 589 -18.89 -14.52 -21.40
C LEU A 589 -19.12 -14.98 -22.84
N GLU A 590 -19.43 -16.27 -23.02
CA GLU A 590 -19.92 -16.82 -24.29
C GLU A 590 -21.42 -17.11 -24.10
N LEU A 591 -22.26 -16.31 -24.75
CA LEU A 591 -23.71 -16.32 -24.64
C LEU A 591 -24.35 -16.90 -25.90
N THR A 592 -25.45 -17.63 -25.73
CA THR A 592 -26.34 -18.01 -26.84
C THR A 592 -27.69 -17.37 -26.61
N HIS A 593 -28.11 -16.50 -27.53
CA HIS A 593 -29.37 -15.78 -27.42
C HIS A 593 -30.54 -16.79 -27.43
N PRO A 594 -31.42 -16.76 -26.43
CA PRO A 594 -32.41 -17.81 -26.22
C PRO A 594 -33.48 -17.88 -27.32
N GLN A 595 -33.82 -16.75 -27.94
CA GLN A 595 -34.81 -16.71 -29.04
C GLN A 595 -34.18 -16.91 -30.44
N SER A 596 -33.14 -16.14 -30.78
CA SER A 596 -32.53 -16.19 -32.12
C SER A 596 -31.47 -17.28 -32.32
N GLY A 597 -30.94 -17.86 -31.24
CA GLY A 597 -29.80 -18.79 -31.29
C GLY A 597 -28.46 -18.12 -31.64
N ALA A 598 -28.43 -16.79 -31.80
CA ALA A 598 -27.22 -16.04 -32.12
C ALA A 598 -26.17 -16.20 -31.00
N ARG A 599 -24.90 -16.34 -31.39
CA ARG A 599 -23.78 -16.41 -30.43
C ARG A 599 -23.21 -15.02 -30.19
N LEU A 600 -23.10 -14.67 -28.92
CA LEU A 600 -22.53 -13.41 -28.46
C LEU A 600 -21.31 -13.72 -27.58
N VAL A 601 -20.19 -13.05 -27.85
CA VAL A 601 -18.97 -13.16 -27.03
C VAL A 601 -18.62 -11.78 -26.53
N VAL A 602 -18.59 -11.62 -25.21
CA VAL A 602 -18.22 -10.37 -24.56
C VAL A 602 -16.95 -10.63 -23.75
N GLU A 603 -15.97 -9.73 -23.86
CA GLU A 603 -14.69 -9.80 -23.15
C GLU A 603 -14.49 -8.53 -22.31
N ALA A 604 -13.90 -8.68 -21.13
CA ALA A 604 -13.44 -7.59 -20.28
C ALA A 604 -11.91 -7.56 -20.24
N PRO A 605 -11.29 -6.37 -20.20
CA PRO A 605 -9.87 -6.25 -19.93
C PRO A 605 -9.56 -6.67 -18.48
N LEU A 606 -8.31 -7.04 -18.23
CA LEU A 606 -7.87 -7.28 -16.86
C LEU A 606 -7.86 -5.94 -16.09
N PRO A 607 -8.41 -5.87 -14.86
CA PRO A 607 -8.45 -4.62 -14.09
C PRO A 607 -7.04 -4.19 -13.66
N GLY A 608 -6.88 -2.89 -13.46
CA GLY A 608 -5.57 -2.26 -13.26
C GLY A 608 -4.74 -2.83 -12.11
N ASP A 609 -5.38 -3.23 -11.02
CA ASP A 609 -4.71 -3.85 -9.87
C ASP A 609 -4.09 -5.21 -10.19
N LEU A 610 -4.80 -6.07 -10.95
CA LEU A 610 -4.24 -7.35 -11.41
C LEU A 610 -3.18 -7.16 -12.50
N CYS A 611 -3.33 -6.13 -13.35
CA CYS A 611 -2.27 -5.74 -14.29
C CYS A 611 -0.99 -5.36 -13.55
N THR A 612 -1.09 -4.56 -12.49
CA THR A 612 0.05 -4.20 -11.63
C THR A 612 0.73 -5.43 -11.05
N VAL A 613 -0.05 -6.39 -10.51
CA VAL A 613 0.51 -7.64 -9.97
C VAL A 613 1.26 -8.43 -11.03
N LEU A 614 0.69 -8.60 -12.23
CA LEU A 614 1.37 -9.29 -13.33
C LEU A 614 2.63 -8.56 -13.78
N HIS A 615 2.59 -7.24 -13.89
CA HIS A 615 3.76 -6.44 -14.23
C HIS A 615 4.89 -6.64 -13.21
N ARG A 616 4.58 -6.60 -11.90
CA ARG A 616 5.54 -6.86 -10.81
C ARG A 616 6.08 -8.30 -10.79
N LEU A 617 5.37 -9.25 -11.41
CA LEU A 617 5.85 -10.63 -11.60
C LEU A 617 6.64 -10.83 -12.92
N GLY A 618 6.93 -9.76 -13.66
CA GLY A 618 7.62 -9.84 -14.97
C GLY A 618 6.70 -10.24 -16.13
N GLY A 619 5.38 -10.09 -15.96
CA GLY A 619 4.34 -10.55 -16.90
C GLY A 619 4.03 -9.61 -18.06
N SER A 620 4.92 -8.67 -18.43
CA SER A 620 4.63 -7.66 -19.47
C SER A 620 4.33 -8.26 -20.84
N GLU A 621 4.94 -9.39 -21.20
CA GLU A 621 4.57 -10.14 -22.42
C GLU A 621 3.21 -10.81 -22.30
N THR A 622 2.89 -11.35 -21.12
CA THR A 622 1.57 -11.94 -20.84
C THR A 622 0.48 -10.90 -20.96
N LEU A 623 0.70 -9.69 -20.45
CA LEU A 623 -0.24 -8.57 -20.56
C LEU A 623 -0.48 -8.19 -22.03
N ARG A 624 0.60 -7.97 -22.80
CA ARG A 624 0.50 -7.70 -24.24
C ARG A 624 -0.24 -8.80 -25.00
N PHE A 625 -0.06 -10.05 -24.62
CA PHE A 625 -0.82 -11.17 -25.18
C PHE A 625 -2.32 -11.06 -24.83
N LEU A 626 -2.66 -10.81 -23.56
CA LEU A 626 -4.06 -10.72 -23.11
C LEU A 626 -4.82 -9.53 -23.73
N GLU A 627 -4.12 -8.48 -24.14
CA GLU A 627 -4.69 -7.32 -24.84
C GLU A 627 -5.05 -7.61 -26.31
N GLN A 628 -4.54 -8.70 -26.90
CA GLN A 628 -4.85 -9.06 -28.28
C GLN A 628 -6.31 -9.52 -28.40
N LYS A 629 -7.00 -9.05 -29.45
CA LYS A 629 -8.36 -9.49 -29.77
C LYS A 629 -8.38 -11.02 -29.96
N ASN A 630 -9.28 -11.71 -29.26
CA ASN A 630 -9.40 -13.17 -29.26
C ASN A 630 -8.17 -13.93 -28.71
N ALA A 631 -7.29 -13.31 -27.92
CA ALA A 631 -6.10 -13.95 -27.35
C ALA A 631 -6.39 -15.31 -26.67
N LEU A 632 -7.55 -15.42 -26.01
CA LEU A 632 -7.94 -16.62 -25.29
C LEU A 632 -8.40 -17.77 -26.21
N GLY A 633 -8.60 -17.53 -27.50
CA GLY A 633 -9.04 -18.53 -28.48
C GLY A 633 -10.43 -19.10 -28.22
N GLY A 634 -10.84 -20.10 -29.01
CA GLY A 634 -12.08 -20.85 -28.83
C GLY A 634 -11.99 -21.97 -27.80
N PHE A 635 -13.12 -22.57 -27.43
CA PHE A 635 -13.22 -23.67 -26.47
C PHE A 635 -12.48 -24.95 -26.90
N THR A 636 -12.29 -25.16 -28.20
CA THR A 636 -11.56 -26.30 -28.79
C THR A 636 -10.07 -26.35 -28.39
N SER A 637 -9.53 -25.27 -27.81
CA SER A 637 -8.16 -25.20 -27.32
C SER A 637 -7.94 -25.84 -25.94
N MET A 638 -9.01 -26.26 -25.27
CA MET A 638 -9.04 -26.91 -23.95
C MET A 638 -9.00 -28.45 -24.08
N PRO A 639 -8.43 -29.18 -23.11
CA PRO A 639 -8.37 -30.64 -23.18
C PRO A 639 -9.78 -31.28 -23.17
N PRO A 640 -9.94 -32.45 -23.81
CA PRO A 640 -11.15 -33.27 -23.69
C PRO A 640 -11.32 -33.77 -22.25
N PRO A 641 -12.54 -34.15 -21.85
CA PRO A 641 -12.80 -34.66 -20.50
C PRO A 641 -11.97 -35.93 -20.20
N PRO A 642 -11.44 -36.10 -18.97
CA PRO A 642 -10.86 -37.38 -18.55
C PRO A 642 -11.95 -38.46 -18.44
N THR A 643 -11.56 -39.72 -18.66
CA THR A 643 -12.42 -40.91 -18.47
C THR A 643 -12.77 -41.10 -17.00
N GLU A 644 -13.98 -41.60 -16.71
CA GLU A 644 -14.69 -41.60 -15.41
C GLU A 644 -14.00 -42.30 -14.21
N SER A 645 -12.72 -42.70 -14.30
CA SER A 645 -12.07 -43.57 -13.32
C SER A 645 -11.13 -42.89 -12.31
N GLU A 646 -11.15 -41.56 -12.16
CA GLU A 646 -10.28 -40.84 -11.21
C GLU A 646 -11.11 -39.95 -10.27
N SER A 647 -11.82 -40.56 -9.31
CA SER A 647 -12.36 -39.86 -8.15
C SER A 647 -11.48 -40.13 -6.92
N GLU A 648 -10.56 -39.21 -6.60
CA GLU A 648 -9.78 -39.27 -5.36
C GLU A 648 -10.48 -38.55 -4.19
N ALA A 649 -10.13 -39.03 -3.00
CA ALA A 649 -10.84 -38.93 -1.72
C ALA A 649 -11.09 -37.52 -1.13
N ASP A 650 -11.95 -37.50 -0.10
CA ASP A 650 -12.37 -36.36 0.72
C ASP A 650 -11.16 -35.52 1.22
N SER A 651 -11.31 -34.19 1.20
CA SER A 651 -10.33 -33.21 1.68
C SER A 651 -11.03 -32.31 2.71
N PRO A 652 -10.36 -31.89 3.79
CA PRO A 652 -10.94 -31.07 4.87
C PRO A 652 -11.38 -29.65 4.46
N LEU A 653 -11.30 -29.28 3.17
CA LEU A 653 -11.73 -27.98 2.63
C LEU A 653 -13.27 -27.85 2.48
N ASP A 654 -14.02 -28.91 2.77
CA ASP A 654 -15.48 -28.94 2.73
C ASP A 654 -16.10 -28.51 4.07
N ILE A 655 -15.86 -27.26 4.49
CA ILE A 655 -16.49 -26.69 5.69
C ILE A 655 -17.57 -25.66 5.31
N GLU A 656 -18.80 -25.92 5.75
CA GLU A 656 -19.86 -24.92 5.85
C GLU A 656 -19.46 -23.90 6.92
N PHE A 657 -19.09 -22.71 6.48
CA PHE A 657 -19.13 -21.53 7.32
C PHE A 657 -20.23 -20.63 6.77
N GLY A 658 -21.11 -20.17 7.66
CA GLY A 658 -22.08 -19.12 7.34
C GLY A 658 -21.40 -17.87 6.79
N THR A 659 -22.21 -16.89 6.40
CA THR A 659 -21.79 -15.49 6.22
C THR A 659 -20.71 -15.15 7.24
N PRO A 660 -19.58 -14.52 6.86
CA PRO A 660 -18.46 -14.30 7.76
C PRO A 660 -18.95 -13.58 9.03
N THR A 661 -19.20 -14.37 10.06
CA THR A 661 -19.31 -13.86 11.41
C THR A 661 -17.86 -13.83 11.86
N LEU A 662 -17.29 -12.63 11.82
CA LEU A 662 -16.11 -12.31 12.62
C LEU A 662 -16.49 -12.64 14.07
N ARG A 663 -16.20 -13.87 14.50
CA ARG A 663 -16.15 -14.15 15.93
C ARG A 663 -15.00 -13.29 16.45
N PRO A 664 -15.22 -12.43 17.47
CA PRO A 664 -14.10 -11.95 18.25
C PRO A 664 -13.46 -13.19 18.85
N GLU A 665 -12.21 -13.48 18.50
CA GLU A 665 -11.43 -14.40 19.32
C GLU A 665 -11.37 -13.77 20.72
N PRO A 666 -11.77 -14.49 21.77
CA PRO A 666 -11.53 -14.01 23.12
C PRO A 666 -10.02 -13.96 23.32
N ILE A 667 -9.55 -12.79 23.73
CA ILE A 667 -8.23 -12.63 24.35
C ILE A 667 -8.28 -13.47 25.62
N THR A 668 -7.78 -14.70 25.55
CA THR A 668 -7.43 -15.45 26.75
C THR A 668 -6.12 -14.87 27.25
N GLY A 669 -6.23 -14.09 28.32
CA GLY A 669 -5.11 -13.80 29.20
C GLY A 669 -4.67 -15.05 29.97
N ASP A 670 -3.47 -14.91 30.53
CA ASP A 670 -2.74 -15.79 31.45
C ASP A 670 -2.23 -17.13 30.89
N ASP A 671 -0.90 -17.24 30.78
CA ASP A 671 -0.12 -17.85 31.88
C ASP A 671 1.40 -17.61 31.72
N THR A 672 1.96 -16.97 32.76
CA THR A 672 3.37 -16.90 33.22
C THR A 672 4.44 -16.17 32.40
#